data_AF-A0A397GEW1-F1
#
_entry.id   AF-A0A397GEW1-F1
#
_cell.length_a   1.000
_cell.length_b   1.000
_cell.length_c   1.000
_cell.angle_alpha   90.00
_cell.angle_beta   90.00
_cell.angle_gamma   90.00
#
_symmetry.space_group_name_H-M   'P 1'
#
loop_
_entity.id
_entity.type
_entity.pdbx_description
1 polymer ?
#
loop_
_entity_poly.entity_id
_entity_poly.type
_entity_poly.pdbx_seq_one_letter_code
_entity_poly.pdbx_strand_id
1 'polypeptide(L)'
;MFDLLILATSWQSKLELDIKEKFDDSEILSLHGVPKPLLPISGKPALNWVIEELKDKITGDIFIITNAHNYPKYLRWANSILGSKFHIINNGETNCDDNKNFMSDIVLVKQIKSLNNITIIIQAELLIDPINDNYFINLLFDDIKNNKFIFCNHLMSSETLLLMNLPNMKHNINFNISNLLACVFLPNSLSLIEQYLLSIKDSTLKYDENNNLFMNFLQFMINHNHDAKLINLLNISFLFRWLNPSLNLSDYLSTFHKSLNLKQNYSLNLFSHQTIPIITRSYARIGLMGNPSDGFYGKTISFLISNFFTDVTLIPNKFINNTQSYQEYSKITIHPTFTSITTSFSSLQYLSLISSSEGYSNANSLIQATCKIFYEYCHHNNIFLHDQGFNILIETNIPRQVGLAGSSAIITALWKGLMKFYTINNEVISLKIQAKLIHNVEKVELRINSGLQDRVVQSFGGLMYMDFEKELTEKNGGIGKYERIDENLLPKGFWIAYEVNPSDSGKIHSDVTKKYENGDQKIIEAMNKLASLAEKTKNILLNLSLSSSLKSKQIATMMNENFNLRKEIFGKKVIGNNNLRMIELANKYGFAAKFTGSGGTIVGLWNGNGQDNESNESELVDENKNLEELKKVLFKEGFVFCWVKVCNEKYE
;
A
#
# COMPACT_ATOMS: atom_id res chain seq x y z
N MET A 1 35.13 6.68 -8.80
CA MET A 1 33.74 6.21 -8.59
C MET A 1 33.82 4.74 -8.21
N PHE A 2 33.01 4.30 -7.26
CA PHE A 2 32.99 2.92 -6.75
C PHE A 2 31.67 2.27 -7.12
N ASP A 3 31.73 1.16 -7.85
CA ASP A 3 30.58 0.27 -8.07
C ASP A 3 30.60 -0.85 -7.04
N LEU A 4 29.43 -1.35 -6.66
CA LEU A 4 29.29 -2.50 -5.77
C LEU A 4 28.64 -3.66 -6.52
N LEU A 5 29.29 -4.81 -6.59
CA LEU A 5 28.74 -6.05 -7.11
C LEU A 5 28.49 -7.03 -5.95
N ILE A 6 27.24 -7.43 -5.79
CA ILE A 6 26.79 -8.37 -4.77
C ILE A 6 26.47 -9.70 -5.43
N LEU A 7 27.19 -10.74 -5.02
CA LEU A 7 27.00 -12.10 -5.49
C LEU A 7 25.92 -12.77 -4.63
N ALA A 8 24.71 -12.90 -5.19
CA ALA A 8 23.52 -13.45 -4.55
C ALA A 8 22.99 -14.72 -5.27
N THR A 9 23.90 -15.45 -5.89
CA THR A 9 23.72 -16.74 -6.58
C THR A 9 24.10 -17.93 -5.69
N SER A 10 24.21 -17.70 -4.38
CA SER A 10 24.56 -18.72 -3.40
C SER A 10 23.55 -19.88 -3.35
N TRP A 11 24.04 -21.03 -2.90
CA TRP A 11 23.24 -22.23 -2.71
C TRP A 11 22.20 -22.04 -1.61
N GLN A 12 21.22 -22.94 -1.59
CA GLN A 12 20.32 -23.03 -0.46
C GLN A 12 21.09 -23.45 0.81
N SER A 13 21.25 -22.53 1.74
CA SER A 13 21.91 -22.74 3.02
C SER A 13 21.15 -23.72 3.91
N LYS A 14 21.84 -24.32 4.89
CA LYS A 14 21.20 -25.21 5.88
C LYS A 14 20.05 -24.50 6.61
N LEU A 15 20.19 -23.21 6.91
CA LEU A 15 19.14 -22.38 7.49
C LEU A 15 17.87 -22.32 6.61
N GLU A 16 18.02 -22.09 5.31
CA GLU A 16 16.88 -22.03 4.38
C GLU A 16 16.22 -23.41 4.21
N LEU A 17 17.00 -24.50 4.28
CA LEU A 17 16.47 -25.86 4.31
C LEU A 17 15.68 -26.13 5.59
N ASP A 18 16.24 -25.78 6.76
CA ASP A 18 15.59 -25.95 8.05
C ASP A 18 14.27 -25.16 8.14
N ILE A 19 14.24 -23.92 7.62
CA ILE A 19 13.01 -23.11 7.54
C ILE A 19 11.97 -23.83 6.68
N LYS A 20 12.37 -24.30 5.49
CA LYS A 20 11.48 -24.96 4.52
C LYS A 20 10.87 -26.25 5.07
N GLU A 21 11.54 -26.93 5.99
CA GLU A 21 11.05 -28.15 6.64
C GLU A 21 10.10 -27.89 7.82
N LYS A 22 9.97 -26.64 8.30
CA LYS A 22 9.13 -26.29 9.46
C LYS A 22 7.79 -25.66 9.07
N PHE A 23 6.69 -26.32 9.46
CA PHE A 23 5.33 -25.85 9.17
C PHE A 23 4.48 -25.56 10.41
N ASP A 24 4.99 -25.84 11.62
CA ASP A 24 4.20 -25.80 12.86
C ASP A 24 4.24 -24.43 13.59
N ASP A 25 5.00 -23.46 13.06
CA ASP A 25 5.21 -22.15 13.67
C ASP A 25 4.93 -21.04 12.65
N SER A 26 3.98 -20.15 12.95
CA SER A 26 3.54 -19.09 12.04
C SER A 26 4.61 -18.02 11.77
N GLU A 27 5.48 -17.72 12.74
CA GLU A 27 6.58 -16.79 12.55
C GLU A 27 7.61 -17.38 11.59
N ILE A 28 7.92 -18.67 11.73
CA ILE A 28 8.86 -19.37 10.84
C ILE A 28 8.24 -19.56 9.44
N LEU A 29 6.95 -19.87 9.35
CA LEU A 29 6.21 -19.95 8.08
C LEU A 29 6.32 -18.65 7.29
N SER A 30 6.34 -17.49 7.95
CA SER A 30 6.50 -16.20 7.28
C SER A 30 7.87 -16.01 6.60
N LEU A 31 8.87 -16.79 6.99
CA LEU A 31 10.23 -16.78 6.44
C LEU A 31 10.40 -17.77 5.27
N HIS A 32 9.37 -18.57 4.94
CA HIS A 32 9.47 -19.57 3.87
C HIS A 32 9.81 -18.94 2.53
N GLY A 33 10.84 -19.49 1.89
CA GLY A 33 11.31 -19.03 0.59
C GLY A 33 12.06 -17.69 0.62
N VAL A 34 12.28 -17.05 1.77
CA VAL A 34 13.12 -15.86 1.89
C VAL A 34 14.59 -16.28 1.83
N PRO A 35 15.42 -15.72 0.93
CA PRO A 35 16.81 -16.11 0.84
C PRO A 35 17.57 -15.61 2.05
N LYS A 36 18.60 -16.34 2.49
CA LYS A 36 19.35 -16.03 3.72
C LYS A 36 19.79 -14.56 3.81
N PRO A 37 20.36 -13.93 2.77
CA PRO A 37 20.70 -12.49 2.80
C PRO A 37 19.52 -11.53 3.05
N LEU A 38 18.29 -11.98 2.81
CA LEU A 38 17.08 -11.19 3.02
C LEU A 38 16.30 -11.60 4.28
N LEU A 39 16.77 -12.61 5.03
CA LEU A 39 16.17 -12.96 6.32
C LEU A 39 16.33 -11.80 7.31
N PRO A 40 15.31 -11.55 8.16
CA PRO A 40 15.34 -10.43 9.08
C PRO A 40 16.39 -10.64 10.18
N ILE A 41 17.27 -9.65 10.38
CA ILE A 41 18.26 -9.58 11.47
C ILE A 41 18.03 -8.27 12.19
N SER A 42 17.66 -8.36 13.48
CA SER A 42 17.07 -7.23 14.23
C SER A 42 15.99 -6.55 13.38
N GLY A 43 15.14 -7.43 12.82
CA GLY A 43 13.97 -7.25 11.97
C GLY A 43 14.18 -6.83 10.51
N LYS A 44 15.33 -6.27 10.07
CA LYS A 44 15.48 -5.80 8.68
C LYS A 44 16.23 -6.86 7.89
N PRO A 45 16.03 -6.96 6.57
CA PRO A 45 16.79 -7.91 5.76
C PRO A 45 18.29 -7.79 6.05
N ALA A 46 18.98 -8.91 6.26
CA ALA A 46 20.39 -8.93 6.66
C ALA A 46 21.27 -8.03 5.75
N LEU A 47 21.02 -8.06 4.45
CA LEU A 47 21.72 -7.27 3.44
C LEU A 47 21.60 -5.75 3.64
N ASN A 48 20.52 -5.25 4.27
CA ASN A 48 20.38 -3.82 4.58
C ASN A 48 21.53 -3.32 5.46
N TRP A 49 22.04 -4.14 6.38
CA TRP A 49 23.12 -3.73 7.27
C TRP A 49 24.39 -3.38 6.52
N VAL A 50 24.71 -4.09 5.44
CA VAL A 50 25.88 -3.78 4.60
C VAL A 50 25.60 -2.61 3.66
N ILE A 51 24.43 -2.60 3.02
CA ILE A 51 24.06 -1.54 2.07
C ILE A 51 24.04 -0.17 2.73
N GLU A 52 23.42 -0.06 3.92
CA GLU A 52 23.28 1.22 4.59
C GLU A 52 24.62 1.84 5.01
N GLU A 53 25.61 1.01 5.35
CA GLU A 53 26.97 1.47 5.68
C GLU A 53 27.81 1.82 4.45
N LEU A 54 27.61 1.09 3.36
CA LEU A 54 28.36 1.34 2.12
C LEU A 54 27.76 2.48 1.29
N LYS A 55 26.47 2.81 1.44
CA LYS A 55 25.74 3.73 0.56
C LYS A 55 26.44 5.08 0.36
N ASP A 56 27.04 5.65 1.41
CA ASP A 56 27.66 6.98 1.35
C ASP A 56 29.05 6.94 0.68
N LYS A 57 29.67 5.75 0.61
CA LYS A 57 30.98 5.52 -0.02
C LYS A 57 30.85 4.99 -1.46
N ILE A 58 29.74 4.32 -1.78
CA ILE A 58 29.42 3.87 -3.14
C ILE A 58 28.89 5.03 -3.96
N THR A 59 29.73 5.52 -4.87
CA THR A 59 29.43 6.68 -5.73
C THR A 59 28.93 6.30 -7.12
N GLY A 60 28.97 5.00 -7.46
CA GLY A 60 28.53 4.42 -8.73
C GLY A 60 27.26 3.58 -8.59
N ASP A 61 27.15 2.55 -9.44
CA ASP A 61 25.98 1.67 -9.48
C ASP A 61 26.13 0.46 -8.52
N ILE A 62 24.99 -0.05 -8.01
CA ILE A 62 24.95 -1.26 -7.21
C ILE A 62 24.35 -2.39 -8.06
N PHE A 63 25.15 -3.41 -8.36
CA PHE A 63 24.75 -4.60 -9.09
C PHE A 63 24.51 -5.76 -8.13
N ILE A 64 23.40 -6.47 -8.32
CA ILE A 64 23.14 -7.72 -7.61
C ILE A 64 22.86 -8.79 -8.64
N ILE A 65 23.72 -9.80 -8.70
CA ILE A 65 23.49 -10.96 -9.55
C ILE A 65 22.89 -12.09 -8.72
N THR A 66 21.79 -12.65 -9.20
CA THR A 66 21.05 -13.71 -8.51
C THR A 66 20.44 -14.67 -9.53
N ASN A 67 19.95 -15.81 -9.03
CA ASN A 67 19.32 -16.83 -9.85
C ASN A 67 17.83 -16.50 -10.11
N ALA A 68 17.21 -17.21 -11.05
CA ALA A 68 15.83 -16.97 -11.43
C ALA A 68 14.86 -17.23 -10.26
N HIS A 69 15.20 -18.14 -9.34
CA HIS A 69 14.41 -18.45 -8.15
C HIS A 69 14.35 -17.27 -7.16
N ASN A 70 15.47 -16.58 -6.93
CA ASN A 70 15.58 -15.49 -5.96
C ASN A 70 15.42 -14.10 -6.58
N TYR A 71 15.49 -13.97 -7.91
CA TYR A 71 15.33 -12.71 -8.63
C TYR A 71 14.13 -11.86 -8.19
N PRO A 72 12.89 -12.38 -8.11
CA PRO A 72 11.74 -11.57 -7.68
C PRO A 72 11.88 -11.01 -6.26
N LYS A 73 12.60 -11.72 -5.38
CA LYS A 73 12.76 -11.37 -3.96
C LYS A 73 13.76 -10.23 -3.82
N TYR A 74 14.90 -10.32 -4.50
CA TYR A 74 15.87 -9.22 -4.56
C TYR A 74 15.32 -7.99 -5.29
N LEU A 75 14.51 -8.17 -6.33
CA LEU A 75 13.84 -7.05 -7.01
C LEU A 75 12.85 -6.34 -6.07
N ARG A 76 12.01 -7.09 -5.33
CA ARG A 76 11.10 -6.51 -4.32
C ARG A 76 11.87 -5.78 -3.22
N TRP A 77 12.93 -6.40 -2.70
CA TRP A 77 13.78 -5.82 -1.68
C TRP A 77 14.46 -4.53 -2.15
N ALA A 78 15.05 -4.52 -3.35
CA ALA A 78 15.73 -3.35 -3.91
C ALA A 78 14.76 -2.17 -4.10
N ASN A 79 13.53 -2.45 -4.56
CA ASN A 79 12.48 -1.43 -4.70
C ASN A 79 12.00 -0.86 -3.35
N SER A 80 12.24 -1.54 -2.23
CA SER A 80 11.91 -1.04 -0.90
C SER A 80 12.96 -0.09 -0.32
N ILE A 81 14.16 -0.03 -0.91
CA ILE A 81 15.26 0.83 -0.47
C ILE A 81 15.25 2.10 -1.32
N LEU A 82 14.80 3.21 -0.73
CA LEU A 82 14.74 4.51 -1.39
C LEU A 82 16.15 5.08 -1.68
N GLY A 83 16.36 5.62 -2.88
CA GLY A 83 17.51 6.48 -3.22
C GLY A 83 18.71 5.83 -3.92
N SER A 84 18.79 4.49 -3.99
CA SER A 84 19.92 3.79 -4.60
C SER A 84 19.62 3.23 -6.00
N LYS A 85 20.57 3.32 -6.93
CA LYS A 85 20.47 2.71 -8.27
C LYS A 85 20.87 1.24 -8.22
N PHE A 86 19.91 0.38 -7.86
CA PHE A 86 20.09 -1.07 -7.92
C PHE A 86 19.85 -1.60 -9.33
N HIS A 87 20.78 -2.44 -9.81
CA HIS A 87 20.65 -3.21 -11.04
C HIS A 87 20.65 -4.70 -10.68
N ILE A 88 19.47 -5.30 -10.63
CA ILE A 88 19.32 -6.74 -10.33
C ILE A 88 19.44 -7.52 -11.64
N ILE A 89 20.41 -8.42 -11.72
CA ILE A 89 20.72 -9.25 -12.88
C ILE A 89 20.33 -10.70 -12.57
N ASN A 90 19.50 -11.27 -13.44
CA ASN A 90 19.12 -12.67 -13.39
C ASN A 90 20.10 -13.47 -14.26
N ASN A 91 20.80 -14.45 -13.67
CA ASN A 91 21.70 -15.33 -14.42
C ASN A 91 20.98 -16.46 -15.20
N GLY A 92 19.67 -16.61 -14.99
CA GLY A 92 18.82 -17.59 -15.69
C GLY A 92 18.78 -18.98 -15.05
N GLU A 93 19.59 -19.23 -14.02
CA GLU A 93 19.62 -20.52 -13.33
C GLU A 93 18.35 -20.70 -12.48
N THR A 94 17.65 -21.82 -12.68
CA THR A 94 16.42 -22.14 -11.94
C THR A 94 16.67 -23.04 -10.74
N ASN A 95 17.75 -23.82 -10.78
CA ASN A 95 18.16 -24.71 -9.70
C ASN A 95 19.29 -24.07 -8.90
N CYS A 96 19.26 -24.26 -7.59
CA CYS A 96 20.43 -24.02 -6.75
C CYS A 96 21.37 -25.23 -6.89
N ASP A 97 21.97 -25.42 -8.06
CA ASP A 97 22.89 -26.55 -8.29
C ASP A 97 24.21 -26.34 -7.51
N ASP A 98 24.84 -27.45 -7.10
CA ASP A 98 25.95 -27.58 -6.15
C ASP A 98 27.29 -26.96 -6.59
N ASN A 99 27.34 -26.01 -7.52
CA ASN A 99 28.60 -25.39 -7.94
C ASN A 99 28.49 -23.87 -8.05
N LYS A 100 29.02 -23.16 -7.02
CA LYS A 100 29.13 -21.68 -7.02
C LYS A 100 29.99 -21.24 -8.22
N ASN A 101 29.36 -20.74 -9.28
CA ASN A 101 30.08 -20.19 -10.42
C ASN A 101 30.11 -18.67 -10.42
N PHE A 102 30.65 -18.10 -9.33
CA PHE A 102 30.87 -16.65 -9.20
C PHE A 102 31.66 -16.06 -10.37
N MET A 103 32.49 -16.87 -11.03
CA MET A 103 33.22 -16.44 -12.22
C MET A 103 32.27 -16.14 -13.39
N SER A 104 31.34 -17.04 -13.70
CA SER A 104 30.33 -16.82 -14.74
C SER A 104 29.44 -15.63 -14.41
N ASP A 105 29.08 -15.44 -13.14
CA ASP A 105 28.30 -14.31 -12.68
C ASP A 105 29.02 -12.98 -12.92
N ILE A 106 30.29 -12.87 -12.53
CA ILE A 106 31.09 -11.66 -12.76
C ILE A 106 31.24 -11.38 -14.26
N VAL A 107 31.45 -12.41 -15.08
CA VAL A 107 31.53 -12.30 -16.54
C VAL A 107 30.22 -11.77 -17.12
N LEU A 108 29.08 -12.29 -16.67
CA LEU A 108 27.76 -11.86 -17.12
C LEU A 108 27.51 -10.39 -16.78
N VAL A 109 27.83 -9.96 -15.56
CA VAL A 109 27.70 -8.56 -15.14
C VAL A 109 28.59 -7.66 -16.01
N LYS A 110 29.83 -8.06 -16.25
CA LYS A 110 30.77 -7.33 -17.11
C LYS A 110 30.22 -7.17 -18.53
N GLN A 111 29.65 -8.22 -19.11
CA GLN A 111 29.06 -8.19 -20.46
C GLN A 111 27.85 -7.26 -20.57
N ILE A 112 26.98 -7.25 -19.56
CA ILE A 112 25.75 -6.45 -19.60
C ILE A 112 26.04 -4.97 -19.31
N LYS A 113 26.99 -4.67 -18.41
CA LYS A 113 27.12 -3.33 -17.81
C LYS A 113 28.45 -2.62 -18.02
N SER A 114 29.46 -3.29 -18.59
CA SER A 114 30.80 -2.71 -18.79
C SER A 114 31.33 -2.08 -17.51
N LEU A 115 31.75 -2.90 -16.53
CA LEU A 115 32.29 -2.48 -15.23
C LEU A 115 33.52 -1.56 -15.37
N ASN A 116 33.28 -0.27 -15.58
CA ASN A 116 34.30 0.73 -15.92
C ASN A 116 34.83 1.49 -14.69
N ASN A 117 34.20 1.31 -13.53
CA ASN A 117 34.59 1.89 -12.26
C ASN A 117 35.35 0.88 -11.39
N ILE A 118 35.90 1.36 -10.28
CA ILE A 118 36.51 0.50 -9.27
C ILE A 118 35.37 -0.34 -8.66
N THR A 119 35.45 -1.66 -8.81
CA THR A 119 34.36 -2.57 -8.45
C THR A 119 34.69 -3.28 -7.15
N ILE A 120 33.85 -3.10 -6.15
CA ILE A 120 33.89 -3.86 -4.90
C ILE A 120 32.96 -5.06 -5.07
N ILE A 121 33.46 -6.27 -4.88
CA ILE A 121 32.69 -7.51 -4.96
C ILE A 121 32.53 -8.09 -3.57
N ILE A 122 31.29 -8.33 -3.14
CA ILE A 122 30.95 -8.95 -1.86
C ILE A 122 29.97 -10.12 -2.07
N GLN A 123 29.96 -11.07 -1.12
CA GLN A 123 28.89 -12.05 -1.04
C GLN A 123 27.65 -11.42 -0.38
N ALA A 124 26.45 -11.85 -0.79
CA ALA A 124 25.21 -11.33 -0.24
C ALA A 124 25.03 -11.65 1.26
N GLU A 125 25.65 -12.72 1.76
CA GLU A 125 25.65 -13.12 3.17
C GLU A 125 26.69 -12.37 4.02
N LEU A 126 27.40 -11.38 3.46
CA LEU A 126 28.23 -10.51 4.28
C LEU A 126 27.32 -9.75 5.26
N LEU A 127 27.68 -9.78 6.55
CA LEU A 127 26.97 -9.07 7.61
C LEU A 127 28.00 -8.34 8.47
N ILE A 128 27.81 -7.03 8.65
CA ILE A 128 28.73 -6.15 9.37
C ILE A 128 28.02 -5.46 10.53
N ASP A 129 28.76 -5.16 11.58
CA ASP A 129 28.40 -4.22 12.64
C ASP A 129 28.93 -2.82 12.28
N PRO A 130 28.06 -1.83 12.05
CA PRO A 130 28.46 -0.45 11.77
C PRO A 130 29.46 0.16 12.77
N ILE A 131 29.35 -0.22 14.05
CA ILE A 131 30.20 0.33 15.10
C ILE A 131 31.52 -0.42 15.16
N ASN A 132 31.47 -1.75 15.21
CA ASN A 132 32.64 -2.57 15.49
C ASN A 132 33.46 -2.92 14.23
N ASP A 133 32.83 -2.98 13.05
CA ASP A 133 33.47 -3.40 11.80
C ASP A 133 33.88 -2.23 10.89
N ASN A 134 33.81 -0.98 11.37
CA ASN A 134 34.17 0.22 10.59
C ASN A 134 35.62 0.15 10.04
N TYR A 135 36.55 -0.46 10.79
CA TYR A 135 37.93 -0.68 10.32
C TYR A 135 37.97 -1.50 9.03
N PHE A 136 37.19 -2.58 8.93
CA PHE A 136 37.08 -3.38 7.70
C PHE A 136 36.55 -2.54 6.54
N ILE A 137 35.53 -1.71 6.78
CA ILE A 137 34.98 -0.84 5.73
C ILE A 137 36.03 0.18 5.27
N ASN A 138 36.77 0.82 6.17
CA ASN A 138 37.81 1.79 5.77
C ASN A 138 38.91 1.14 4.93
N LEU A 139 39.35 -0.08 5.29
CA LEU A 139 40.32 -0.85 4.51
C LEU A 139 39.88 -1.09 3.05
N LEU A 140 38.59 -1.31 2.81
CA LEU A 140 38.08 -1.52 1.45
C LEU A 140 38.30 -0.31 0.55
N PHE A 141 38.37 0.92 1.07
CA PHE A 141 38.46 2.15 0.28
C PHE A 141 39.84 2.82 0.34
N ASP A 142 40.53 2.76 1.47
CA ASP A 142 41.77 3.54 1.70
C ASP A 142 43.00 2.97 0.98
N ASP A 143 43.09 1.64 0.85
CA ASP A 143 44.27 0.94 0.31
C ASP A 143 44.34 0.92 -1.24
N ILE A 144 43.30 1.43 -1.91
CA ILE A 144 43.13 1.32 -3.37
C ILE A 144 44.13 2.17 -4.15
N LYS A 145 44.64 3.28 -3.57
CA LYS A 145 45.55 4.21 -4.28
C LYS A 145 46.87 3.56 -4.71
N ASN A 146 47.29 2.48 -4.03
CA ASN A 146 48.59 1.85 -4.23
C ASN A 146 48.52 0.40 -4.75
N ASN A 147 47.32 -0.18 -4.89
CA ASN A 147 47.16 -1.60 -5.23
C ASN A 147 46.16 -1.77 -6.40
N LYS A 148 46.49 -2.66 -7.33
CA LYS A 148 45.61 -2.96 -8.48
C LYS A 148 44.44 -3.86 -8.12
N PHE A 149 44.57 -4.62 -7.04
CA PHE A 149 43.50 -5.38 -6.43
C PHE A 149 43.73 -5.57 -4.93
N ILE A 150 42.65 -5.76 -4.18
CA ILE A 150 42.67 -6.06 -2.74
C ILE A 150 41.76 -7.27 -2.47
N PHE A 151 42.26 -8.22 -1.68
CA PHE A 151 41.49 -9.36 -1.18
C PHE A 151 41.39 -9.28 0.34
N CYS A 152 40.17 -9.38 0.87
CA CYS A 152 39.93 -9.39 2.31
C CYS A 152 39.40 -10.76 2.73
N ASN A 153 40.17 -11.44 3.59
CA ASN A 153 39.83 -12.75 4.13
C ASN A 153 39.73 -12.76 5.65
N HIS A 154 38.95 -13.72 6.14
CA HIS A 154 38.85 -14.10 7.53
C HIS A 154 39.70 -15.35 7.83
N LEU A 155 40.51 -15.35 8.90
CA LEU A 155 41.19 -16.55 9.42
C LEU A 155 40.55 -17.01 10.73
N MET A 156 40.16 -18.30 10.81
CA MET A 156 39.49 -18.89 11.98
C MET A 156 40.46 -19.46 13.04
N SER A 157 41.78 -19.24 12.93
CA SER A 157 42.78 -19.81 13.84
C SER A 157 43.67 -18.77 14.51
N SER A 158 44.15 -19.10 15.72
CA SER A 158 45.11 -18.36 16.55
C SER A 158 46.53 -18.38 15.98
N GLU A 159 46.69 -18.12 14.68
CA GLU A 159 47.99 -17.86 14.09
C GLU A 159 48.16 -16.34 14.00
N THR A 160 48.81 -15.79 15.01
CA THR A 160 49.42 -14.46 14.90
C THR A 160 50.30 -14.45 13.66
N LEU A 161 50.07 -13.57 12.67
CA LEU A 161 51.18 -12.92 12.00
C LEU A 161 50.82 -11.68 11.18
N LEU A 162 51.81 -10.79 11.14
CA LEU A 162 52.00 -9.50 10.48
C LEU A 162 51.10 -9.15 9.28
N LEU A 163 50.77 -7.85 9.19
CA LEU A 163 50.56 -7.12 7.93
C LEU A 163 51.71 -7.42 6.96
N MET A 164 51.59 -8.45 6.13
CA MET A 164 52.52 -8.74 5.06
C MET A 164 52.08 -7.98 3.81
N ASN A 165 52.75 -6.88 3.50
CA ASN A 165 52.86 -6.45 2.12
C ASN A 165 53.57 -7.60 1.37
N LEU A 166 52.92 -8.18 0.37
CA LEU A 166 53.44 -9.33 -0.38
C LEU A 166 54.04 -8.87 -1.71
N PRO A 167 55.30 -8.39 -1.79
CA PRO A 167 55.94 -8.21 -3.09
C PRO A 167 56.62 -9.50 -3.60
N ASN A 168 56.81 -10.56 -2.80
CA ASN A 168 57.57 -11.75 -3.23
C ASN A 168 57.21 -13.04 -2.46
N MET A 169 56.18 -13.79 -2.88
CA MET A 169 55.98 -15.20 -2.48
C MET A 169 55.37 -15.98 -3.65
N LYS A 170 56.12 -16.93 -4.22
CA LYS A 170 55.75 -17.77 -5.37
C LYS A 170 55.08 -19.12 -4.98
N HIS A 171 54.54 -19.29 -3.77
CA HIS A 171 54.02 -20.60 -3.33
C HIS A 171 52.59 -20.58 -2.78
N ASN A 172 51.86 -21.61 -3.22
CA ASN A 172 50.47 -22.03 -2.92
C ASN A 172 49.93 -21.56 -1.57
N ILE A 173 49.20 -20.44 -1.57
CA ILE A 173 48.29 -20.10 -0.47
C ILE A 173 47.01 -20.91 -0.71
N ASN A 174 46.66 -21.76 0.25
CA ASN A 174 45.43 -22.55 0.19
C ASN A 174 44.25 -21.63 0.54
N PHE A 175 43.66 -21.00 -0.47
CA PHE A 175 42.53 -20.10 -0.26
C PHE A 175 41.21 -20.88 -0.23
N ASN A 176 40.36 -20.61 0.78
CA ASN A 176 39.00 -21.13 0.85
C ASN A 176 37.98 -20.00 0.61
N ILE A 177 37.04 -20.18 -0.33
CA ILE A 177 35.95 -19.22 -0.60
C ILE A 177 35.13 -18.90 0.65
N SER A 178 34.99 -19.85 1.59
CA SER A 178 34.23 -19.64 2.82
C SER A 178 34.73 -18.46 3.65
N ASN A 179 35.98 -18.05 3.43
CA ASN A 179 36.68 -17.04 4.19
C ASN A 179 36.79 -15.70 3.46
N LEU A 180 36.36 -15.63 2.20
CA LEU A 180 36.44 -14.41 1.39
C LEU A 180 35.30 -13.46 1.74
N LEU A 181 35.65 -12.32 2.34
CA LEU A 181 34.70 -11.28 2.74
C LEU A 181 34.39 -10.33 1.59
N ALA A 182 35.45 -9.87 0.89
CA ALA A 182 35.33 -8.91 -0.20
C ALA A 182 36.56 -8.95 -1.12
N CYS A 183 36.35 -8.56 -2.39
CA CYS A 183 37.41 -8.25 -3.35
C CYS A 183 37.23 -6.83 -3.88
N VAL A 184 38.32 -6.12 -4.15
CA VAL A 184 38.28 -4.81 -4.83
C VAL A 184 39.11 -4.86 -6.09
N PHE A 185 38.50 -4.53 -7.23
CA PHE A 185 39.14 -4.56 -8.54
C PHE A 185 39.19 -3.16 -9.17
N LEU A 186 40.37 -2.73 -9.62
CA LEU A 186 40.46 -1.63 -10.57
C LEU A 186 39.91 -2.04 -11.95
N PRO A 187 39.39 -1.09 -12.76
CA PRO A 187 38.81 -1.40 -14.07
C PRO A 187 39.74 -2.22 -14.98
N ASN A 188 41.02 -1.84 -15.02
CA ASN A 188 42.02 -2.52 -15.86
C ASN A 188 42.29 -3.96 -15.39
N SER A 189 42.10 -4.27 -14.10
CA SER A 189 42.31 -5.60 -13.53
C SER A 189 41.23 -6.60 -13.98
N LEU A 190 40.01 -6.15 -14.28
CA LEU A 190 38.92 -7.00 -14.79
C LEU A 190 39.12 -7.41 -16.26
N SER A 191 40.06 -6.79 -16.98
CA SER A 191 40.44 -7.24 -18.34
C SER A 191 41.16 -8.61 -18.31
N LEU A 192 41.84 -8.95 -17.20
CA LEU A 192 42.53 -10.22 -17.01
C LEU A 192 41.58 -11.43 -16.94
N ILE A 193 40.28 -11.19 -16.69
CA ILE A 193 39.24 -12.22 -16.77
C ILE A 193 39.24 -12.89 -18.15
N GLU A 194 39.34 -12.11 -19.22
CA GLU A 194 39.33 -12.66 -20.59
C GLU A 194 40.59 -13.47 -20.87
N GLN A 195 41.75 -13.00 -20.39
CA GLN A 195 43.02 -13.72 -20.51
C GLN A 195 42.99 -15.04 -19.75
N TYR A 196 42.41 -15.05 -18.56
CA TYR A 196 42.23 -16.27 -17.77
C TYR A 196 41.24 -17.26 -18.41
N LEU A 197 40.12 -16.78 -18.94
CA LEU A 197 39.18 -17.65 -19.65
C LEU A 197 39.78 -18.24 -20.92
N LEU A 198 40.66 -17.51 -21.62
CA LEU A 198 41.44 -18.02 -22.75
C LEU A 198 42.47 -19.07 -22.30
N SER A 199 43.19 -18.84 -21.20
CA SER A 199 44.21 -19.77 -20.71
C SER A 199 43.65 -21.12 -20.27
N ILE A 200 42.41 -21.15 -19.79
CA ILE A 200 41.72 -22.42 -19.45
C ILE A 200 41.20 -23.13 -20.70
N LYS A 201 40.74 -22.41 -21.73
CA LYS A 201 40.23 -23.01 -22.97
C LYS A 201 41.28 -23.84 -23.72
N ASP A 202 42.55 -23.47 -23.64
CA ASP A 202 43.68 -24.19 -24.27
C ASP A 202 44.19 -25.38 -23.43
N SER A 203 43.82 -25.46 -22.16
CA SER A 203 44.20 -26.56 -21.27
C SER A 203 43.14 -27.66 -21.31
N THR A 204 43.54 -28.91 -21.55
CA THR A 204 42.67 -30.10 -21.46
C THR A 204 42.33 -30.45 -20.01
N LEU A 205 41.95 -29.46 -19.19
CA LEU A 205 41.42 -29.66 -17.86
C LEU A 205 39.97 -30.10 -18.03
N LYS A 206 39.74 -31.40 -17.85
CA LYS A 206 38.40 -31.95 -17.61
C LYS A 206 37.72 -31.09 -16.55
N TYR A 207 36.45 -30.77 -16.78
CA TYR A 207 35.55 -30.23 -15.76
C TYR A 207 35.55 -31.18 -14.56
N ASP A 208 36.44 -30.94 -13.61
CA ASP A 208 36.42 -31.54 -12.28
C ASP A 208 35.41 -30.73 -11.47
N GLU A 209 34.39 -31.38 -10.93
CA GLU A 209 33.35 -30.73 -10.12
C GLU A 209 33.89 -30.02 -8.88
N ASN A 210 35.15 -30.30 -8.49
CA ASN A 210 35.85 -29.64 -7.38
C ASN A 210 36.69 -28.41 -7.79
N ASN A 211 36.75 -28.03 -9.07
CA ASN A 211 37.55 -26.90 -9.53
C ASN A 211 36.80 -25.57 -9.35
N ASN A 212 37.13 -24.85 -8.29
CA ASN A 212 36.58 -23.53 -8.04
C ASN A 212 37.21 -22.48 -8.99
N LEU A 213 36.57 -22.29 -10.15
CA LEU A 213 37.04 -21.38 -11.22
C LEU A 213 37.34 -19.96 -10.74
N PHE A 214 36.58 -19.46 -9.78
CA PHE A 214 36.80 -18.14 -9.21
C PHE A 214 38.08 -18.10 -8.37
N MET A 215 38.38 -19.13 -7.58
CA MET A 215 39.64 -19.19 -6.80
C MET A 215 40.85 -19.33 -7.69
N ASN A 216 40.74 -20.16 -8.71
CA ASN A 216 41.79 -20.31 -9.72
C ASN A 216 42.03 -18.97 -10.45
N PHE A 217 40.97 -18.17 -10.68
CA PHE A 217 41.10 -16.81 -11.19
C PHE A 217 41.82 -15.88 -10.18
N LEU A 218 41.45 -15.91 -8.90
CA LEU A 218 42.12 -15.09 -7.88
C LEU A 218 43.62 -15.45 -7.77
N GLN A 219 43.95 -16.74 -7.79
CA GLN A 219 45.34 -17.21 -7.79
C GLN A 219 46.08 -16.80 -9.07
N PHE A 220 45.42 -16.89 -10.23
CA PHE A 220 45.96 -16.42 -11.51
C PHE A 220 46.31 -14.92 -11.45
N MET A 221 45.42 -14.11 -10.86
CA MET A 221 45.62 -12.67 -10.68
C MET A 221 46.81 -12.35 -9.77
N ILE A 222 46.95 -13.06 -8.64
CA ILE A 222 48.10 -12.92 -7.73
C ILE A 222 49.41 -13.26 -8.46
N ASN A 223 49.42 -14.33 -9.25
CA ASN A 223 50.61 -14.76 -9.96
C ASN A 223 51.03 -13.83 -11.11
N HIS A 224 50.07 -13.13 -11.73
CA HIS A 224 50.32 -12.29 -12.91
C HIS A 224 50.42 -10.79 -12.62
N ASN A 225 50.09 -10.32 -11.41
CA ASN A 225 50.03 -8.90 -11.09
C ASN A 225 50.81 -8.57 -9.81
N HIS A 226 51.86 -7.75 -9.93
CA HIS A 226 52.79 -7.44 -8.83
C HIS A 226 52.21 -6.47 -7.76
N ASP A 227 51.05 -5.85 -8.01
CA ASP A 227 50.43 -4.84 -7.12
C ASP A 227 49.18 -5.40 -6.39
N ALA A 228 49.36 -6.60 -5.84
CA ALA A 228 48.39 -7.43 -5.16
C ALA A 228 48.43 -7.23 -3.64
N LYS A 229 47.30 -6.94 -2.96
CA LYS A 229 47.25 -6.94 -1.50
C LYS A 229 46.26 -7.95 -0.94
N LEU A 230 46.75 -8.87 -0.09
CA LEU A 230 45.91 -9.74 0.72
C LEU A 230 45.85 -9.19 2.15
N ILE A 231 44.64 -8.99 2.66
CA ILE A 231 44.36 -8.51 4.00
C ILE A 231 43.67 -9.63 4.78
N ASN A 232 44.31 -10.10 5.83
CA ASN A 232 43.73 -11.06 6.78
C ASN A 232 43.25 -10.31 8.01
N LEU A 233 41.96 -10.41 8.32
CA LEU A 233 41.40 -9.83 9.55
C LEU A 233 41.52 -10.82 10.70
N LEU A 234 42.01 -10.34 11.84
CA LEU A 234 42.05 -11.04 13.13
C LEU A 234 41.13 -10.28 14.11
N ASN A 235 40.49 -10.98 15.04
CA ASN A 235 39.39 -10.48 15.90
C ASN A 235 38.11 -10.14 15.14
N ILE A 236 37.38 -11.16 14.76
CA ILE A 236 36.19 -11.02 13.96
C ILE A 236 34.93 -10.86 14.84
N SER A 237 34.13 -9.85 14.47
CA SER A 237 32.72 -9.75 14.84
C SER A 237 32.00 -11.08 14.56
N PHE A 238 31.31 -11.63 15.56
CA PHE A 238 30.59 -12.90 15.43
C PHE A 238 29.62 -12.93 14.23
N LEU A 239 29.26 -11.77 13.70
CA LEU A 239 28.41 -11.58 12.54
C LEU A 239 28.97 -12.16 11.24
N PHE A 240 30.29 -12.24 11.06
CA PHE A 240 30.85 -12.91 9.87
C PHE A 240 30.54 -14.41 9.84
N ARG A 241 30.15 -15.02 10.98
CA ARG A 241 29.60 -16.39 10.96
C ARG A 241 28.35 -16.47 10.08
N TRP A 242 27.65 -15.37 9.78
CA TRP A 242 26.51 -15.33 8.86
C TRP A 242 26.86 -15.82 7.44
N LEU A 243 28.13 -15.69 7.01
CA LEU A 243 28.62 -16.24 5.73
C LEU A 243 28.63 -17.78 5.71
N ASN A 244 28.63 -18.44 6.87
CA ASN A 244 28.72 -19.89 6.94
C ASN A 244 27.43 -20.55 6.43
N PRO A 245 27.49 -21.34 5.33
CA PRO A 245 26.31 -21.99 4.75
C PRO A 245 25.71 -23.07 5.67
N SER A 246 26.47 -23.59 6.63
CA SER A 246 26.05 -24.63 7.57
C SER A 246 25.31 -24.10 8.80
N LEU A 247 25.13 -22.78 8.93
CA LEU A 247 24.29 -22.21 9.99
C LEU A 247 22.88 -22.80 9.93
N ASN A 248 22.38 -23.24 11.08
CA ASN A 248 21.05 -23.84 11.20
C ASN A 248 20.03 -22.85 11.76
N LEU A 249 18.76 -23.26 11.80
CA LEU A 249 17.67 -22.46 12.35
C LEU A 249 17.82 -22.10 13.83
N SER A 250 18.41 -22.97 14.64
CA SER A 250 18.66 -22.69 16.06
C SER A 250 19.68 -21.58 16.25
N ASP A 251 20.76 -21.58 15.45
CA ASP A 251 21.75 -20.50 15.47
C ASP A 251 21.11 -19.16 15.09
N TYR A 252 20.24 -19.17 14.07
CA TYR A 252 19.52 -17.98 13.64
C TYR A 252 18.62 -17.42 14.75
N LEU A 253 17.73 -18.24 15.32
CA LEU A 253 16.77 -17.79 16.32
C LEU A 253 17.44 -17.35 17.63
N SER A 254 18.49 -18.04 18.06
CA SER A 254 19.19 -17.76 19.31
C SER A 254 20.14 -16.57 19.21
N THR A 255 20.84 -16.42 18.09
CA THR A 255 22.00 -15.52 17.97
C THR A 255 21.75 -14.36 17.00
N PHE A 256 21.27 -14.65 15.78
CA PHE A 256 21.23 -13.64 14.71
C PHE A 256 19.93 -12.85 14.64
N HIS A 257 18.78 -13.47 14.94
CA HIS A 257 17.47 -12.83 14.78
C HIS A 257 17.36 -11.49 15.55
N LYS A 258 18.11 -11.35 16.66
CA LYS A 258 18.17 -10.12 17.48
C LYS A 258 19.59 -9.52 17.61
N SER A 259 20.57 -9.97 16.81
CA SER A 259 21.91 -9.35 16.76
C SER A 259 21.85 -8.03 16.00
N LEU A 260 22.57 -6.98 16.44
CA LEU A 260 22.64 -5.62 15.82
C LEU A 260 21.59 -4.58 16.25
N ASN A 261 21.21 -4.52 17.53
CA ASN A 261 20.39 -3.42 18.06
C ASN A 261 21.19 -2.11 18.22
N LEU A 262 21.49 -1.41 17.13
CA LEU A 262 22.30 -0.18 17.14
C LEU A 262 21.64 1.05 17.78
N LYS A 263 20.33 1.02 18.07
CA LYS A 263 19.57 2.19 18.53
C LYS A 263 19.14 2.15 20.00
N GLN A 264 19.95 1.57 20.90
CA GLN A 264 19.77 1.81 22.35
C GLN A 264 20.16 3.24 22.79
N ASN A 265 20.84 4.02 21.94
CA ASN A 265 21.33 5.37 22.28
C ASN A 265 20.56 6.54 21.65
N TYR A 266 19.39 6.32 21.04
CA TYR A 266 18.45 7.43 20.96
C TYR A 266 17.75 7.48 22.30
N SER A 267 18.14 8.45 23.13
CA SER A 267 17.15 9.13 23.96
C SER A 267 15.99 9.43 23.01
N LEU A 268 14.90 8.66 23.11
CA LEU A 268 13.63 8.97 22.47
C LEU A 268 13.23 10.31 23.07
N ASN A 269 13.78 11.38 22.51
CA ASN A 269 13.48 12.74 22.84
C ASN A 269 12.00 12.85 22.62
N LEU A 270 11.22 12.93 23.69
CA LEU A 270 9.92 13.57 23.91
C LEU A 270 9.02 13.93 22.69
N PHE A 271 9.11 13.21 21.58
CA PHE A 271 8.14 13.28 20.51
C PHE A 271 6.93 12.51 21.01
N SER A 272 5.75 13.06 20.75
CA SER A 272 4.45 12.59 21.24
C SER A 272 4.10 11.23 20.63
N HIS A 273 4.76 10.18 21.09
CA HIS A 273 4.43 8.82 20.72
C HIS A 273 3.02 8.50 21.19
N GLN A 274 2.24 7.90 20.32
CA GLN A 274 0.88 7.49 20.65
C GLN A 274 0.96 6.30 21.60
N THR A 275 0.25 6.39 22.72
CA THR A 275 0.21 5.34 23.75
C THR A 275 -1.16 4.68 23.87
N ILE A 276 -2.17 5.30 23.27
CA ILE A 276 -3.58 4.90 23.37
C ILE A 276 -4.10 4.60 21.96
N PRO A 277 -4.97 3.59 21.79
CA PRO A 277 -5.65 3.35 20.53
C PRO A 277 -6.39 4.60 20.01
N ILE A 278 -6.23 4.89 18.72
CA ILE A 278 -6.94 5.97 18.04
C ILE A 278 -8.10 5.37 17.28
N ILE A 279 -9.32 5.72 17.69
CA ILE A 279 -10.55 5.30 17.04
C ILE A 279 -11.08 6.46 16.22
N THR A 280 -11.32 6.21 14.94
CA THR A 280 -11.84 7.20 14.00
C THR A 280 -12.98 6.63 13.20
N ARG A 281 -14.04 7.43 13.10
CA ARG A 281 -15.28 7.05 12.42
C ARG A 281 -15.45 7.85 11.13
N SER A 282 -16.03 7.21 10.12
CA SER A 282 -16.62 7.87 8.96
C SER A 282 -18.00 7.28 8.68
N TYR A 283 -18.96 8.15 8.36
CA TYR A 283 -20.35 7.74 8.14
C TYR A 283 -20.66 7.46 6.67
N ALA A 284 -21.72 6.67 6.43
CA ALA A 284 -22.33 6.57 5.12
C ALA A 284 -22.95 7.91 4.69
N ARG A 285 -23.20 8.06 3.40
CA ARG A 285 -23.78 9.28 2.82
C ARG A 285 -24.96 8.99 1.91
N ILE A 286 -25.90 9.94 1.88
CA ILE A 286 -26.98 9.99 0.89
C ILE A 286 -26.68 11.11 -0.09
N GLY A 287 -26.55 10.78 -1.38
CA GLY A 287 -26.63 11.74 -2.47
C GLY A 287 -28.08 12.16 -2.65
N LEU A 288 -28.45 13.31 -2.08
CA LEU A 288 -29.82 13.83 -2.09
C LEU A 288 -30.22 14.28 -3.49
N MET A 289 -29.38 15.07 -4.16
CA MET A 289 -29.73 15.64 -5.46
C MET A 289 -28.52 15.76 -6.40
N GLY A 290 -28.77 15.65 -7.71
CA GLY A 290 -27.79 15.93 -8.76
C GLY A 290 -26.89 14.77 -9.17
N ASN A 291 -26.83 13.69 -8.39
CA ASN A 291 -26.10 12.48 -8.79
C ASN A 291 -26.75 11.81 -10.02
N PRO A 292 -25.98 11.30 -11.01
CA PRO A 292 -24.52 11.13 -11.00
C PRO A 292 -23.74 12.25 -11.71
N SER A 293 -24.24 13.49 -11.77
CA SER A 293 -23.57 14.58 -12.52
C SER A 293 -22.19 14.96 -11.95
N ASP A 294 -21.85 14.55 -10.73
CA ASP A 294 -20.54 14.78 -10.12
C ASP A 294 -19.37 14.16 -10.90
N GLY A 295 -19.60 13.05 -11.62
CA GLY A 295 -18.59 12.49 -12.53
C GLY A 295 -18.44 13.25 -13.86
N PHE A 296 -19.27 14.27 -14.09
CA PHE A 296 -19.46 14.96 -15.37
C PHE A 296 -19.45 16.49 -15.21
N TYR A 297 -18.64 16.98 -14.27
CA TYR A 297 -18.50 18.41 -13.96
C TYR A 297 -19.81 19.11 -13.53
N GLY A 298 -20.74 18.35 -12.95
CA GLY A 298 -22.02 18.85 -12.47
C GLY A 298 -22.02 19.29 -11.01
N LYS A 299 -23.21 19.33 -10.42
CA LYS A 299 -23.45 19.83 -9.06
C LYS A 299 -24.27 18.81 -8.27
N THR A 300 -23.98 18.68 -6.98
CA THR A 300 -24.66 17.71 -6.11
C THR A 300 -24.94 18.27 -4.72
N ILE A 301 -25.96 17.71 -4.06
CA ILE A 301 -26.18 17.87 -2.62
C ILE A 301 -26.13 16.49 -1.98
N SER A 302 -25.32 16.34 -0.93
CA SER A 302 -25.23 15.11 -0.14
C SER A 302 -25.18 15.42 1.34
N PHE A 303 -25.62 14.46 2.16
CA PHE A 303 -25.47 14.55 3.61
C PHE A 303 -25.08 13.20 4.22
N LEU A 304 -24.46 13.25 5.40
CA LEU A 304 -24.08 12.06 6.16
C LEU A 304 -25.26 11.48 6.94
N ILE A 305 -25.27 10.15 7.09
CA ILE A 305 -26.24 9.42 7.91
C ILE A 305 -25.54 8.61 8.99
N SER A 306 -26.00 8.73 10.23
CA SER A 306 -25.42 8.02 11.37
C SER A 306 -25.89 6.56 11.49
N ASN A 307 -26.86 6.15 10.67
CA ASN A 307 -27.34 4.77 10.58
C ASN A 307 -26.22 3.77 10.31
N PHE A 308 -25.30 4.15 9.41
CA PHE A 308 -24.20 3.30 9.01
C PHE A 308 -22.88 4.06 9.04
N PHE A 309 -21.84 3.37 9.45
CA PHE A 309 -20.53 3.93 9.68
C PHE A 309 -19.44 2.87 9.49
N THR A 310 -18.22 3.36 9.39
CA THR A 310 -16.99 2.57 9.47
C THR A 310 -16.11 3.15 10.55
N ASP A 311 -15.66 2.29 11.44
CA ASP A 311 -14.63 2.59 12.42
C ASP A 311 -13.30 1.99 11.97
N VAL A 312 -12.26 2.81 12.11
CA VAL A 312 -10.87 2.38 12.00
C VAL A 312 -10.20 2.64 13.34
N THR A 313 -9.61 1.59 13.89
CA THR A 313 -8.82 1.63 15.11
C THR A 313 -7.35 1.44 14.76
N LEU A 314 -6.52 2.43 15.09
CA LEU A 314 -5.06 2.33 15.04
C LEU A 314 -4.55 2.10 16.46
N ILE A 315 -4.01 0.92 16.73
CA ILE A 315 -3.38 0.58 18.01
C ILE A 315 -1.87 0.84 17.87
N PRO A 316 -1.31 1.85 18.55
CA PRO A 316 0.12 2.14 18.46
C PRO A 316 0.97 0.99 19.02
N ASN A 317 2.09 0.70 18.36
CA ASN A 317 3.05 -0.24 18.92
C ASN A 317 3.75 0.39 20.12
N LYS A 318 3.85 -0.36 21.22
CA LYS A 318 4.54 0.10 22.42
C LYS A 318 6.04 -0.02 22.24
N PHE A 319 6.77 0.98 22.72
CA PHE A 319 8.22 0.85 22.89
C PHE A 319 8.49 0.24 24.26
N ILE A 320 8.87 -1.04 24.30
CA ILE A 320 9.25 -1.72 25.54
C ILE A 320 10.78 -1.70 25.62
N ASN A 321 11.32 -0.79 26.43
CA ASN A 321 12.75 -0.69 26.69
C ASN A 321 13.30 -2.08 27.06
N ASN A 322 14.29 -2.55 26.30
CA ASN A 322 15.12 -3.76 26.51
C ASN A 322 14.63 -5.11 25.96
N THR A 323 13.44 -5.23 25.35
CA THR A 323 12.99 -6.55 24.80
C THR A 323 12.46 -6.51 23.39
N GLN A 324 11.95 -5.37 22.92
CA GLN A 324 11.33 -5.24 21.61
C GLN A 324 12.29 -4.63 20.60
N SER A 325 12.46 -5.28 19.44
CA SER A 325 13.23 -4.70 18.34
C SER A 325 12.54 -3.43 17.83
N TYR A 326 13.31 -2.45 17.36
CA TYR A 326 12.79 -1.22 16.73
C TYR A 326 11.81 -1.51 15.58
N GLN A 327 11.88 -2.73 15.06
CA GLN A 327 11.09 -3.22 13.94
C GLN A 327 9.69 -3.57 14.35
N GLU A 328 9.55 -4.33 15.43
CA GLU A 328 8.24 -4.57 16.03
C GLU A 328 7.63 -3.25 16.53
N TYR A 329 8.46 -2.24 16.83
CA TYR A 329 7.98 -0.89 17.08
C TYR A 329 7.50 -0.17 15.81
N SER A 330 8.23 -0.21 14.69
CA SER A 330 7.87 0.48 13.44
C SER A 330 6.91 -0.28 12.51
N LYS A 331 6.63 -1.55 12.82
CA LYS A 331 5.79 -2.45 12.02
C LYS A 331 4.35 -1.98 11.91
N ILE A 332 3.82 -2.00 10.70
CA ILE A 332 2.39 -1.79 10.44
C ILE A 332 1.75 -3.15 10.18
N THR A 333 0.75 -3.50 10.99
CA THR A 333 0.03 -4.78 10.87
C THR A 333 -1.44 -4.51 10.55
N ILE A 334 -1.94 -5.12 9.48
CA ILE A 334 -3.37 -5.09 9.14
C ILE A 334 -4.00 -6.36 9.69
N HIS A 335 -4.90 -6.23 10.67
CA HIS A 335 -5.57 -7.40 11.24
C HIS A 335 -6.78 -7.79 10.41
N PRO A 336 -6.94 -9.09 10.08
CA PRO A 336 -8.18 -9.57 9.49
C PRO A 336 -9.31 -9.44 10.51
N THR A 337 -10.39 -8.75 10.15
CA THR A 337 -11.63 -8.78 10.93
C THR A 337 -12.66 -9.66 10.23
N PHE A 338 -13.36 -10.50 11.00
CA PHE A 338 -14.33 -11.48 10.48
C PHE A 338 -15.42 -10.88 9.59
N THR A 339 -15.67 -9.57 9.71
CA THR A 339 -16.74 -8.84 9.02
C THR A 339 -16.29 -8.04 7.80
N SER A 340 -14.98 -7.86 7.58
CA SER A 340 -14.52 -6.97 6.48
C SER A 340 -13.23 -7.41 5.77
N ILE A 341 -12.37 -8.20 6.42
CA ILE A 341 -11.11 -8.72 5.89
C ILE A 341 -10.93 -10.15 6.44
N THR A 342 -11.46 -11.16 5.76
CA THR A 342 -11.26 -12.56 6.14
C THR A 342 -10.06 -13.13 5.39
N THR A 343 -8.96 -13.37 6.10
CA THR A 343 -7.78 -14.08 5.56
C THR A 343 -7.66 -15.51 6.10
N SER A 344 -8.56 -15.89 7.01
CA SER A 344 -8.67 -17.23 7.56
C SER A 344 -10.12 -17.72 7.42
N PHE A 345 -10.27 -18.98 7.04
CA PHE A 345 -11.56 -19.61 6.79
C PHE A 345 -11.59 -20.94 7.52
N SER A 346 -12.72 -21.28 8.13
CA SER A 346 -12.87 -22.54 8.87
C SER A 346 -12.76 -23.78 7.97
N SER A 347 -13.06 -23.63 6.67
CA SER A 347 -12.93 -24.69 5.66
C SER A 347 -12.91 -24.11 4.25
N LEU A 348 -12.50 -24.93 3.27
CA LEU A 348 -12.61 -24.59 1.83
C LEU A 348 -14.07 -24.33 1.41
N GLN A 349 -15.02 -25.05 1.99
CA GLN A 349 -16.45 -24.82 1.76
C GLN A 349 -16.86 -23.43 2.24
N TYR A 350 -16.44 -23.03 3.44
CA TYR A 350 -16.73 -21.69 3.97
C TYR A 350 -16.07 -20.58 3.13
N LEU A 351 -14.82 -20.76 2.70
CA LEU A 351 -14.15 -19.88 1.74
C LEU A 351 -14.97 -19.72 0.46
N SER A 352 -15.41 -20.82 -0.15
CA SER A 352 -16.18 -20.80 -1.39
C SER A 352 -17.52 -20.07 -1.23
N LEU A 353 -18.21 -20.27 -0.11
CA LEU A 353 -19.49 -19.63 0.19
C LEU A 353 -19.31 -18.12 0.35
N ILE A 354 -18.38 -17.69 1.22
CA ILE A 354 -18.11 -16.26 1.46
C ILE A 354 -17.60 -15.57 0.19
N SER A 355 -16.71 -16.20 -0.57
CA SER A 355 -16.20 -15.62 -1.81
C SER A 355 -17.31 -15.45 -2.86
N SER A 356 -18.31 -16.34 -2.88
CA SER A 356 -19.45 -16.23 -3.80
C SER A 356 -20.45 -15.16 -3.36
N SER A 357 -20.67 -14.98 -2.06
CA SER A 357 -21.62 -13.99 -1.53
C SER A 357 -21.03 -12.58 -1.40
N GLU A 358 -19.78 -12.46 -0.98
CA GLU A 358 -19.14 -11.18 -0.66
C GLU A 358 -18.16 -10.71 -1.75
N GLY A 359 -17.82 -11.58 -2.71
CA GLY A 359 -16.84 -11.32 -3.77
C GLY A 359 -15.39 -11.44 -3.30
N TYR A 360 -14.46 -11.07 -4.19
CA TYR A 360 -13.02 -11.23 -4.00
C TYR A 360 -12.30 -9.92 -3.60
N SER A 361 -13.04 -8.83 -3.35
CA SER A 361 -12.46 -7.51 -3.11
C SER A 361 -11.90 -7.37 -1.69
N ASN A 362 -10.61 -7.12 -1.60
CA ASN A 362 -9.89 -7.03 -0.32
C ASN A 362 -9.78 -5.58 0.15
N ALA A 363 -10.36 -5.25 1.31
CA ALA A 363 -10.19 -3.93 1.93
C ALA A 363 -8.71 -3.62 2.23
N ASN A 364 -7.84 -4.64 2.26
CA ASN A 364 -6.38 -4.49 2.31
C ASN A 364 -5.82 -3.56 1.23
N SER A 365 -6.33 -3.63 -0.01
CA SER A 365 -5.86 -2.74 -1.09
C SER A 365 -6.23 -1.28 -0.81
N LEU A 366 -7.41 -1.02 -0.24
CA LEU A 366 -7.83 0.33 0.17
C LEU A 366 -6.91 0.87 1.28
N ILE A 367 -6.58 0.04 2.27
CA ILE A 367 -5.71 0.40 3.40
C ILE A 367 -4.31 0.75 2.90
N GLN A 368 -3.69 -0.17 2.13
CA GLN A 368 -2.33 0.01 1.60
C GLN A 368 -2.24 1.26 0.72
N ALA A 369 -3.19 1.44 -0.20
CA ALA A 369 -3.25 2.61 -1.06
C ALA A 369 -3.43 3.91 -0.26
N THR A 370 -4.23 3.89 0.82
CA THR A 370 -4.41 5.05 1.71
C THR A 370 -3.09 5.41 2.40
N CYS A 371 -2.42 4.43 3.02
CA CYS A 371 -1.14 4.64 3.69
C CYS A 371 -0.07 5.15 2.72
N LYS A 372 -0.01 4.59 1.50
CA LYS A 372 0.93 5.03 0.45
C LYS A 372 0.69 6.49 0.05
N ILE A 373 -0.54 6.85 -0.34
CA ILE A 373 -0.87 8.22 -0.75
C ILE A 373 -0.63 9.22 0.40
N PHE A 374 -0.94 8.84 1.63
CA PHE A 374 -0.67 9.66 2.81
C PHE A 374 0.83 9.88 3.00
N TYR A 375 1.64 8.81 2.97
CA TYR A 375 3.09 8.88 3.10
C TYR A 375 3.72 9.72 1.98
N GLU A 376 3.37 9.46 0.72
CA GLU A 376 3.90 10.20 -0.43
C GLU A 376 3.55 11.69 -0.37
N TYR A 377 2.32 12.04 0.03
CA TYR A 377 1.94 13.44 0.20
C TYR A 377 2.75 14.10 1.31
N CYS A 378 2.86 13.48 2.48
CA CYS A 378 3.63 14.01 3.60
C CYS A 378 5.11 14.17 3.25
N HIS A 379 5.71 13.16 2.62
CA HIS A 379 7.10 13.19 2.16
C HIS A 379 7.36 14.33 1.17
N HIS A 380 6.53 14.46 0.12
CA HIS A 380 6.69 15.55 -0.87
C HIS A 380 6.50 16.95 -0.29
N ASN A 381 5.71 17.09 0.78
CA ASN A 381 5.45 18.38 1.43
C ASN A 381 6.30 18.62 2.68
N ASN A 382 7.34 17.79 2.93
CA ASN A 382 8.20 17.85 4.10
C ASN A 382 7.45 17.83 5.44
N ILE A 383 6.33 17.10 5.49
CA ILE A 383 5.57 16.85 6.72
C ILE A 383 6.21 15.66 7.43
N PHE A 384 6.71 15.89 8.64
CA PHE A 384 7.38 14.86 9.43
C PHE A 384 6.42 13.76 9.87
N LEU A 385 6.80 12.49 9.64
CA LEU A 385 6.13 11.30 10.12
C LEU A 385 7.11 10.53 11.01
N HIS A 386 6.74 10.24 12.25
CA HIS A 386 7.59 9.44 13.14
C HIS A 386 7.54 7.95 12.78
N ASP A 387 8.55 7.19 13.21
CA ASP A 387 8.68 5.79 12.80
C ASP A 387 7.80 4.81 13.58
N GLN A 388 6.97 5.28 14.53
CA GLN A 388 6.06 4.40 15.28
C GLN A 388 5.08 3.70 14.32
N GLY A 389 5.06 2.37 14.39
CA GLY A 389 4.09 1.53 13.71
C GLY A 389 2.81 1.34 14.51
N PHE A 390 1.85 0.65 13.91
CA PHE A 390 0.53 0.44 14.51
C PHE A 390 -0.19 -0.76 13.91
N ASN A 391 -1.18 -1.25 14.65
CA ASN A 391 -2.09 -2.30 14.22
C ASN A 391 -3.41 -1.66 13.76
N ILE A 392 -3.91 -2.07 12.60
CA ILE A 392 -5.14 -1.54 11.99
C ILE A 392 -6.26 -2.56 12.19
N LEU A 393 -7.37 -2.12 12.77
CA LEU A 393 -8.64 -2.86 12.80
C LEU A 393 -9.73 -2.06 12.12
N ILE A 394 -10.60 -2.73 11.37
CA ILE A 394 -11.71 -2.12 10.65
C ILE A 394 -13.01 -2.83 11.01
N GLU A 395 -14.01 -2.03 11.38
CA GLU A 395 -15.37 -2.47 11.61
C GLU A 395 -16.31 -1.60 10.78
N THR A 396 -17.23 -2.22 10.05
CA THR A 396 -18.21 -1.48 9.25
C THR A 396 -19.56 -2.18 9.30
N ASN A 397 -20.62 -1.39 9.39
CA ASN A 397 -21.99 -1.87 9.21
C ASN A 397 -22.61 -1.31 7.92
N ILE A 398 -21.83 -0.63 7.07
CA ILE A 398 -22.30 -0.13 5.78
C ILE A 398 -22.50 -1.34 4.84
N PRO A 399 -23.73 -1.59 4.35
CA PRO A 399 -23.96 -2.74 3.48
C PRO A 399 -23.12 -2.65 2.20
N ARG A 400 -22.59 -3.79 1.75
CA ARG A 400 -21.75 -3.84 0.55
C ARG A 400 -22.57 -3.56 -0.70
N GLN A 401 -21.98 -2.80 -1.62
CA GLN A 401 -22.51 -2.58 -2.98
C GLN A 401 -23.92 -1.97 -3.09
N VAL A 402 -24.45 -1.37 -2.02
CA VAL A 402 -25.78 -0.71 -2.05
C VAL A 402 -25.73 0.79 -2.33
N GLY A 403 -24.59 1.35 -2.72
CA GLY A 403 -24.48 2.76 -3.07
C GLY A 403 -24.43 3.74 -1.89
N LEU A 404 -24.09 3.28 -0.69
CA LEU A 404 -23.96 4.09 0.54
C LEU A 404 -22.52 4.59 0.84
N ALA A 405 -21.62 4.49 -0.13
CA ALA A 405 -20.24 4.99 -0.05
C ALA A 405 -19.37 4.30 1.03
N GLY A 406 -19.41 2.97 1.07
CA GLY A 406 -18.66 2.16 2.04
C GLY A 406 -17.14 2.17 1.84
N SER A 407 -16.65 2.06 0.60
CA SER A 407 -15.21 2.10 0.30
C SER A 407 -14.58 3.43 0.70
N SER A 408 -15.29 4.52 0.44
CA SER A 408 -14.85 5.86 0.81
C SER A 408 -14.96 6.14 2.31
N ALA A 409 -15.92 5.53 3.01
CA ALA A 409 -15.97 5.59 4.46
C ALA A 409 -14.73 4.92 5.09
N ILE A 410 -14.31 3.75 4.59
CA ILE A 410 -13.08 3.06 5.04
C ILE A 410 -11.87 3.96 4.85
N ILE A 411 -11.67 4.49 3.64
CA ILE A 411 -10.49 5.31 3.33
C ILE A 411 -10.51 6.60 4.15
N THR A 412 -11.67 7.25 4.30
CA THR A 412 -11.79 8.49 5.07
C THR A 412 -11.57 8.27 6.57
N ALA A 413 -12.10 7.18 7.14
CA ALA A 413 -11.86 6.83 8.54
C ALA A 413 -10.37 6.57 8.78
N LEU A 414 -9.71 5.78 7.92
CA LEU A 414 -8.27 5.53 8.03
C LEU A 414 -7.45 6.82 7.85
N TRP A 415 -7.81 7.68 6.89
CA TRP A 415 -7.15 8.97 6.68
C TRP A 415 -7.20 9.83 7.95
N LYS A 416 -8.37 9.94 8.58
CA LYS A 416 -8.54 10.63 9.87
C LYS A 416 -7.70 9.98 10.97
N GLY A 417 -7.64 8.65 11.01
CA GLY A 417 -6.81 7.88 11.93
C GLY A 417 -5.33 8.25 11.78
N LEU A 418 -4.81 8.25 10.54
CA LEU A 418 -3.43 8.60 10.24
C LEU A 418 -3.11 10.05 10.59
N MET A 419 -3.99 10.99 10.26
CA MET A 419 -3.82 12.40 10.66
C MET A 419 -3.70 12.53 12.18
N LYS A 420 -4.59 11.89 12.95
CA LYS A 420 -4.51 11.90 14.42
C LYS A 420 -3.26 11.19 14.94
N PHE A 421 -2.90 10.05 14.36
CA PHE A 421 -1.75 9.25 14.77
C PHE A 421 -0.45 10.04 14.65
N TYR A 422 -0.28 10.75 13.53
CA TYR A 422 0.88 11.60 13.27
C TYR A 422 0.69 13.05 13.72
N THR A 423 -0.34 13.36 14.51
CA THR A 423 -0.63 14.71 15.05
C THR A 423 -0.75 15.82 13.98
N ILE A 424 -1.21 15.47 12.79
CA ILE A 424 -1.46 16.38 11.67
C ILE A 424 -2.88 16.92 11.77
N ASN A 425 -3.03 18.25 11.76
CA ASN A 425 -4.31 18.93 11.83
C ASN A 425 -4.78 19.46 10.45
N ASN A 426 -5.97 20.07 10.42
CA ASN A 426 -6.58 20.60 9.20
C ASN A 426 -5.90 21.89 8.68
N GLU A 427 -5.01 22.51 9.45
CA GLU A 427 -4.19 23.65 8.99
C GLU A 427 -3.06 23.17 8.08
N VAL A 428 -2.46 22.02 8.41
CA VAL A 428 -1.40 21.39 7.61
C VAL A 428 -1.97 20.74 6.35
N ILE A 429 -3.08 20.00 6.49
CA ILE A 429 -3.78 19.37 5.36
C ILE A 429 -5.25 19.78 5.40
N SER A 430 -5.62 20.81 4.64
CA SER A 430 -7.01 21.29 4.60
C SER A 430 -8.01 20.23 4.15
N LEU A 431 -9.25 20.30 4.62
CA LEU A 431 -10.33 19.35 4.24
C LEU A 431 -10.52 19.21 2.72
N LYS A 432 -10.30 20.29 1.95
CA LYS A 432 -10.35 20.27 0.48
C LYS A 432 -9.26 19.38 -0.11
N ILE A 433 -8.05 19.50 0.43
CA ILE A 433 -6.90 18.68 0.03
C ILE A 433 -7.11 17.23 0.48
N GLN A 434 -7.58 17.01 1.71
CA GLN A 434 -7.92 15.67 2.19
C GLN A 434 -8.91 14.97 1.26
N ALA A 435 -10.03 15.62 0.92
CA ALA A 435 -11.03 15.05 0.01
C ALA A 435 -10.44 14.67 -1.36
N LYS A 436 -9.54 15.50 -1.89
CA LYS A 436 -8.80 15.22 -3.13
C LYS A 436 -7.85 14.02 -2.99
N LEU A 437 -7.05 13.96 -1.93
CA LEU A 437 -6.10 12.85 -1.70
C LEU A 437 -6.83 11.54 -1.46
N ILE A 438 -7.90 11.59 -0.67
CA ILE A 438 -8.83 10.49 -0.46
C ILE A 438 -9.41 10.01 -1.80
N HIS A 439 -9.78 10.91 -2.72
CA HIS A 439 -10.22 10.50 -4.08
C HIS A 439 -9.10 9.85 -4.90
N ASN A 440 -7.86 10.34 -4.79
CA ASN A 440 -6.71 9.77 -5.49
C ASN A 440 -6.42 8.31 -5.08
N VAL A 441 -6.72 7.92 -3.83
CA VAL A 441 -6.60 6.52 -3.40
C VAL A 441 -7.40 5.57 -4.30
N GLU A 442 -8.64 5.92 -4.64
CA GLU A 442 -9.45 5.10 -5.55
C GLU A 442 -9.04 5.31 -7.00
N LYS A 443 -8.98 6.55 -7.46
CA LYS A 443 -8.88 6.86 -8.90
C LYS A 443 -7.47 6.67 -9.45
N VAL A 444 -6.46 7.16 -8.73
CA VAL A 444 -5.06 7.17 -9.21
C VAL A 444 -4.38 5.86 -8.83
N GLU A 445 -4.43 5.48 -7.55
CA GLU A 445 -3.70 4.32 -7.05
C GLU A 445 -4.39 3.00 -7.43
N LEU A 446 -5.69 2.88 -7.16
CA LEU A 446 -6.43 1.64 -7.38
C LEU A 446 -7.14 1.56 -8.73
N ARG A 447 -7.16 2.66 -9.51
CA ARG A 447 -7.85 2.77 -10.81
C ARG A 447 -9.33 2.39 -10.77
N ILE A 448 -9.97 2.63 -9.63
CA ILE A 448 -11.40 2.44 -9.43
C ILE A 448 -12.11 3.70 -9.91
N ASN A 449 -13.09 3.54 -10.82
CA ASN A 449 -13.92 4.65 -11.24
C ASN A 449 -14.89 5.03 -10.10
N SER A 450 -14.71 6.20 -9.50
CA SER A 450 -15.56 6.70 -8.41
C SER A 450 -15.98 8.15 -8.63
N GLY A 451 -17.20 8.46 -8.18
CA GLY A 451 -17.73 9.83 -8.18
C GLY A 451 -16.99 10.72 -7.17
N LEU A 452 -17.10 12.04 -7.35
CA LEU A 452 -16.37 13.01 -6.52
C LEU A 452 -17.07 13.29 -5.19
N GLN A 453 -18.41 13.18 -5.16
CA GLN A 453 -19.22 13.65 -4.02
C GLN A 453 -18.94 12.91 -2.71
N ASP A 454 -18.66 11.60 -2.79
CA ASP A 454 -18.54 10.70 -1.64
C ASP A 454 -17.43 11.16 -0.69
N ARG A 455 -16.25 11.45 -1.25
CA ARG A 455 -15.08 11.84 -0.47
C ARG A 455 -15.24 13.23 0.12
N VAL A 456 -15.89 14.15 -0.60
CA VAL A 456 -16.12 15.51 -0.13
C VAL A 456 -17.06 15.50 1.08
N VAL A 457 -18.25 14.90 0.96
CA VAL A 457 -19.21 14.90 2.09
C VAL A 457 -18.66 14.13 3.31
N GLN A 458 -17.93 13.04 3.11
CA GLN A 458 -17.33 12.28 4.22
C GLN A 458 -16.13 12.95 4.87
N SER A 459 -15.37 13.75 4.12
CA SER A 459 -14.26 14.56 4.66
C SER A 459 -14.78 15.77 5.43
N PHE A 460 -15.81 16.46 4.91
CA PHE A 460 -16.34 17.67 5.52
C PHE A 460 -17.33 17.37 6.65
N GLY A 461 -18.21 16.39 6.50
CA GLY A 461 -19.33 16.18 7.43
C GLY A 461 -20.53 17.06 7.15
N GLY A 462 -21.65 16.76 7.82
CA GLY A 462 -22.93 17.47 7.69
C GLY A 462 -23.58 17.35 6.31
N LEU A 463 -24.27 18.43 5.91
CA LEU A 463 -24.93 18.61 4.61
C LEU A 463 -24.08 19.51 3.71
N MET A 464 -23.73 18.99 2.53
CA MET A 464 -22.82 19.64 1.58
C MET A 464 -23.51 19.88 0.24
N TYR A 465 -23.41 21.12 -0.24
CA TYR A 465 -23.55 21.46 -1.65
C TYR A 465 -22.17 21.48 -2.31
N MET A 466 -22.06 20.82 -3.45
CA MET A 466 -20.80 20.61 -4.14
C MET A 466 -20.95 20.92 -5.62
N ASP A 467 -20.07 21.78 -6.12
CA ASP A 467 -20.02 22.20 -7.51
C ASP A 467 -18.67 21.80 -8.11
N PHE A 468 -18.73 20.95 -9.13
CA PHE A 468 -17.59 20.37 -9.81
C PHE A 468 -17.38 20.97 -11.20
N GLU A 469 -17.90 22.17 -11.46
CA GLU A 469 -17.73 22.87 -12.73
C GLU A 469 -16.28 22.81 -13.23
N LYS A 470 -16.11 22.48 -14.51
CA LYS A 470 -14.82 22.09 -15.10
C LYS A 470 -13.75 23.17 -14.94
N GLU A 471 -14.03 24.40 -15.37
CA GLU A 471 -13.07 25.51 -15.34
C GLU A 471 -12.63 25.83 -13.90
N LEU A 472 -13.59 25.86 -12.96
CA LEU A 472 -13.31 26.11 -11.55
C LEU A 472 -12.45 25.00 -10.95
N THR A 473 -12.78 23.75 -11.26
CA THR A 473 -12.10 22.57 -10.74
C THR A 473 -10.68 22.47 -11.29
N GLU A 474 -10.49 22.70 -12.59
CA GLU A 474 -9.16 22.70 -13.24
C GLU A 474 -8.27 23.82 -12.70
N LYS A 475 -8.81 25.04 -12.58
CA LYS A 475 -8.08 26.20 -12.02
C LYS A 475 -7.62 25.97 -10.58
N ASN A 476 -8.40 25.23 -9.79
CA ASN A 476 -8.10 24.92 -8.40
C ASN A 476 -7.40 23.56 -8.21
N GLY A 477 -6.80 23.01 -9.28
CA GLY A 477 -6.01 21.78 -9.22
C GLY A 477 -6.84 20.54 -8.86
N GLY A 478 -8.06 20.43 -9.37
CA GLY A 478 -8.96 19.31 -9.13
C GLY A 478 -9.91 19.49 -7.95
N ILE A 479 -10.07 20.72 -7.42
CA ILE A 479 -10.90 21.02 -6.25
C ILE A 479 -12.12 21.84 -6.67
N GLY A 480 -13.32 21.29 -6.43
CA GLY A 480 -14.59 21.98 -6.66
C GLY A 480 -14.93 23.04 -5.60
N LYS A 481 -16.05 23.73 -5.78
CA LYS A 481 -16.60 24.65 -4.78
C LYS A 481 -17.49 23.87 -3.83
N TYR A 482 -17.15 23.89 -2.55
CA TYR A 482 -17.85 23.14 -1.51
C TYR A 482 -18.43 24.10 -0.48
N GLU A 483 -19.72 23.97 -0.23
CA GLU A 483 -20.47 24.82 0.69
C GLU A 483 -21.24 23.95 1.70
N ARG A 484 -20.97 24.14 2.99
CA ARG A 484 -21.80 23.53 4.05
C ARG A 484 -23.13 24.25 4.11
N ILE A 485 -24.21 23.49 4.19
CA ILE A 485 -25.56 23.98 4.46
C ILE A 485 -25.94 23.47 5.86
N ASP A 486 -26.68 24.27 6.63
CA ASP A 486 -27.20 23.83 7.92
C ASP A 486 -28.14 22.63 7.73
N GLU A 487 -27.79 21.51 8.35
CA GLU A 487 -28.56 20.27 8.32
C GLU A 487 -29.99 20.40 8.88
N ASN A 488 -30.24 21.40 9.73
CA ASN A 488 -31.57 21.69 10.26
C ASN A 488 -32.56 22.21 9.20
N LEU A 489 -32.04 22.63 8.04
CA LEU A 489 -32.87 23.08 6.92
C LEU A 489 -33.44 21.93 6.09
N LEU A 490 -32.98 20.69 6.31
CA LEU A 490 -33.53 19.52 5.64
C LEU A 490 -34.96 19.24 6.10
N PRO A 491 -35.87 18.88 5.17
CA PRO A 491 -37.15 18.29 5.54
C PRO A 491 -36.94 17.07 6.45
N LYS A 492 -37.82 16.92 7.44
CA LYS A 492 -37.90 15.69 8.23
C LYS A 492 -38.60 14.60 7.42
N GLY A 493 -38.48 13.35 7.86
CA GLY A 493 -39.22 12.23 7.25
C GLY A 493 -38.48 11.48 6.14
N PHE A 494 -37.18 11.72 5.95
CA PHE A 494 -36.38 10.90 5.04
C PHE A 494 -36.29 9.46 5.56
N TRP A 495 -36.42 8.52 4.62
CA TRP A 495 -36.20 7.11 4.84
C TRP A 495 -35.38 6.54 3.68
N ILE A 496 -34.77 5.37 3.90
CA ILE A 496 -34.11 4.60 2.85
C ILE A 496 -34.71 3.21 2.75
N ALA A 497 -34.63 2.64 1.55
CA ALA A 497 -34.84 1.22 1.34
C ALA A 497 -33.73 0.66 0.46
N TYR A 498 -33.26 -0.54 0.78
CA TYR A 498 -32.18 -1.19 0.03
C TYR A 498 -32.36 -2.70 -0.07
N GLU A 499 -31.73 -3.27 -1.08
CA GLU A 499 -31.61 -4.71 -1.27
C GLU A 499 -30.40 -5.25 -0.50
N VAL A 500 -30.57 -6.35 0.26
CA VAL A 500 -29.48 -6.93 1.07
C VAL A 500 -28.40 -7.55 0.17
N ASN A 501 -28.83 -8.23 -0.90
CA ASN A 501 -27.94 -8.90 -1.86
C ASN A 501 -28.19 -8.31 -3.25
N PRO A 502 -27.72 -7.09 -3.54
CA PRO A 502 -27.93 -6.48 -4.83
C PRO A 502 -27.37 -7.40 -5.91
N SER A 503 -28.23 -7.84 -6.83
CA SER A 503 -27.76 -8.57 -8.02
C SER A 503 -26.68 -7.77 -8.73
N ASP A 504 -25.66 -8.46 -9.26
CA ASP A 504 -24.41 -7.97 -9.88
C ASP A 504 -24.62 -7.14 -11.18
N SER A 505 -25.76 -6.47 -11.29
CA SER A 505 -26.18 -5.50 -12.30
C SER A 505 -25.23 -4.31 -12.44
N GLY A 506 -24.35 -4.08 -11.46
CA GLY A 506 -23.21 -3.14 -11.56
C GLY A 506 -22.18 -3.52 -12.63
N LYS A 507 -22.17 -4.77 -13.11
CA LYS A 507 -21.36 -5.22 -14.27
C LYS A 507 -21.99 -4.87 -15.62
N ILE A 508 -23.24 -4.40 -15.65
CA ILE A 508 -23.85 -3.91 -16.89
C ILE A 508 -23.24 -2.55 -17.19
N HIS A 509 -22.14 -2.56 -17.95
CA HIS A 509 -21.45 -1.35 -18.39
C HIS A 509 -22.44 -0.41 -19.09
N SER A 510 -22.62 0.77 -18.53
CA SER A 510 -23.28 1.87 -19.23
C SER A 510 -22.25 2.63 -20.06
N ASP A 511 -22.50 2.83 -21.34
CA ASP A 511 -21.65 3.68 -22.20
C ASP A 511 -21.89 5.20 -21.96
N VAL A 512 -22.57 5.58 -20.88
CA VAL A 512 -22.89 7.00 -20.56
C VAL A 512 -21.62 7.85 -20.50
N THR A 513 -20.55 7.35 -19.87
CA THR A 513 -19.28 8.08 -19.80
C THR A 513 -18.68 8.32 -21.18
N LYS A 514 -18.60 7.27 -22.02
CA LYS A 514 -18.09 7.40 -23.39
C LYS A 514 -18.95 8.34 -24.24
N LYS A 515 -20.27 8.29 -24.09
CA LYS A 515 -21.19 9.19 -24.82
C LYS A 515 -20.98 10.64 -24.42
N TYR A 516 -20.80 10.91 -23.13
CA TYR A 516 -20.48 12.25 -22.66
C TYR A 516 -19.14 12.74 -23.21
N GLU A 517 -18.09 11.91 -23.15
CA GLU A 517 -16.75 12.23 -23.69
C GLU A 517 -16.78 12.48 -25.20
N ASN A 518 -17.64 11.76 -25.93
CA ASN A 518 -17.86 11.95 -27.37
C ASN A 518 -18.75 13.16 -27.71
N GLY A 519 -19.22 13.93 -26.72
CA GLY A 519 -20.03 15.12 -26.95
C GLY A 519 -21.51 14.85 -27.25
N ASP A 520 -22.09 13.73 -26.79
CA ASP A 520 -23.53 13.45 -26.97
C ASP A 520 -24.37 14.51 -26.25
N GLN A 521 -25.01 15.37 -27.05
CA GLN A 521 -25.78 16.51 -26.57
C GLN A 521 -26.91 16.11 -25.61
N LYS A 522 -27.55 14.95 -25.81
CA LYS A 522 -28.63 14.48 -24.93
C LYS A 522 -28.09 14.15 -23.53
N ILE A 523 -26.92 13.53 -23.46
CA ILE A 523 -26.28 13.19 -22.18
C ILE A 523 -25.79 14.46 -21.49
N ILE A 524 -25.18 15.39 -22.24
CA ILE A 524 -24.72 16.69 -21.70
C ILE A 524 -25.90 17.48 -21.12
N GLU A 525 -27.00 17.62 -21.86
CA GLU A 525 -28.21 18.31 -21.40
C GLU A 525 -28.82 17.64 -20.16
N ALA A 526 -28.85 16.31 -20.13
CA ALA A 526 -29.32 15.58 -18.95
C ALA A 526 -28.42 15.83 -17.73
N MET A 527 -27.09 15.82 -17.88
CA MET A 527 -26.16 16.13 -16.78
C MET A 527 -26.31 17.57 -16.29
N ASN A 528 -26.47 18.53 -17.20
CA ASN A 528 -26.73 19.93 -16.85
C ASN A 528 -28.06 20.09 -16.11
N LYS A 529 -29.10 19.38 -16.54
CA LYS A 529 -30.40 19.39 -15.85
C LYS A 529 -30.29 18.78 -14.46
N LEU A 530 -29.58 17.66 -14.28
CA LEU A 530 -29.31 17.07 -12.96
C LEU A 530 -28.58 18.08 -12.04
N ALA A 531 -27.55 18.75 -12.55
CA ALA A 531 -26.83 19.79 -11.81
C ALA A 531 -27.75 20.96 -11.42
N SER A 532 -28.64 21.39 -12.32
CA SER A 532 -29.62 22.46 -12.04
C SER A 532 -30.61 22.08 -10.93
N LEU A 533 -30.97 20.79 -10.80
CA LEU A 533 -31.84 20.32 -9.71
C LEU A 533 -31.14 20.47 -8.35
N ALA A 534 -29.83 20.22 -8.27
CA ALA A 534 -29.07 20.43 -7.05
C ALA A 534 -29.06 21.92 -6.64
N GLU A 535 -28.83 22.81 -7.60
CA GLU A 535 -28.85 24.26 -7.36
C GLU A 535 -30.23 24.78 -6.92
N LYS A 536 -31.30 24.32 -7.57
CA LYS A 536 -32.68 24.64 -7.15
C LYS A 536 -32.99 24.10 -5.75
N THR A 537 -32.56 22.88 -5.45
CA THR A 537 -32.74 22.26 -4.13
C THR A 537 -32.03 23.08 -3.04
N LYS A 538 -30.81 23.56 -3.30
CA LYS A 538 -30.10 24.48 -2.39
C LYS A 538 -30.93 25.73 -2.13
N ASN A 539 -31.47 26.37 -3.17
CA ASN A 539 -32.28 27.57 -3.03
C ASN A 539 -33.57 27.32 -2.22
N ILE A 540 -34.21 26.15 -2.39
CA ILE A 540 -35.37 25.75 -1.59
C ILE A 540 -35.01 25.59 -0.11
N LEU A 541 -33.89 24.90 0.18
CA LEU A 541 -33.43 24.69 1.55
C LEU A 541 -33.15 26.02 2.27
N LEU A 542 -32.44 26.94 1.59
CA LEU A 542 -32.06 28.24 2.11
C LEU A 542 -33.21 29.26 2.18
N ASN A 543 -34.32 29.01 1.50
CA ASN A 543 -35.47 29.92 1.54
C ASN A 543 -36.23 29.76 2.87
N LEU A 544 -36.00 30.69 3.79
CA LEU A 544 -36.63 30.69 5.12
C LEU A 544 -38.13 31.04 5.10
N SER A 545 -38.65 31.57 3.98
CA SER A 545 -40.09 31.88 3.84
C SER A 545 -40.95 30.65 3.52
N LEU A 546 -40.34 29.55 3.06
CA LEU A 546 -41.08 28.33 2.74
C LEU A 546 -41.31 27.50 4.00
N SER A 547 -42.56 27.07 4.19
CA SER A 547 -42.95 26.09 5.20
C SER A 547 -42.20 24.77 5.01
N SER A 548 -42.04 24.00 6.09
CA SER A 548 -41.34 22.70 6.03
C SER A 548 -42.04 21.70 5.11
N SER A 549 -43.38 21.73 5.05
CA SER A 549 -44.20 20.88 4.18
C SER A 549 -43.99 21.24 2.70
N LEU A 550 -43.97 22.53 2.37
CA LEU A 550 -43.76 22.98 1.00
C LEU A 550 -42.33 22.68 0.53
N LYS A 551 -41.32 22.87 1.39
CA LYS A 551 -39.94 22.42 1.11
C LYS A 551 -39.90 20.92 0.82
N SER A 552 -40.54 20.12 1.67
CA SER A 552 -40.60 18.66 1.50
C SER A 552 -41.20 18.28 0.14
N LYS A 553 -42.35 18.83 -0.22
CA LYS A 553 -43.03 18.57 -1.50
C LYS A 553 -42.20 18.98 -2.72
N GLN A 554 -41.60 20.16 -2.70
CA GLN A 554 -40.77 20.62 -3.83
C GLN A 554 -39.53 19.75 -4.00
N ILE A 555 -38.87 19.37 -2.90
CA ILE A 555 -37.71 18.48 -2.92
C ILE A 555 -38.12 17.07 -3.37
N ALA A 556 -39.24 16.53 -2.88
CA ALA A 556 -39.78 15.25 -3.30
C ALA A 556 -40.06 15.22 -4.81
N THR A 557 -40.69 16.26 -5.35
CA THR A 557 -40.93 16.40 -6.79
C THR A 557 -39.60 16.35 -7.58
N MET A 558 -38.59 17.10 -7.13
CA MET A 558 -37.26 17.09 -7.76
C MET A 558 -36.55 15.74 -7.62
N MET A 559 -36.79 14.97 -6.55
CA MET A 559 -36.23 13.63 -6.38
C MET A 559 -36.74 12.69 -7.48
N ASN A 560 -38.04 12.73 -7.77
CA ASN A 560 -38.64 11.98 -8.86
C ASN A 560 -38.11 12.43 -10.23
N GLU A 561 -37.98 13.73 -10.47
CA GLU A 561 -37.37 14.25 -11.71
C GLU A 561 -35.93 13.76 -11.90
N ASN A 562 -35.12 13.79 -10.84
CA ASN A 562 -33.74 13.32 -10.86
C ASN A 562 -33.65 11.82 -11.21
N PHE A 563 -34.51 10.99 -10.58
CA PHE A 563 -34.56 9.57 -10.90
C PHE A 563 -35.05 9.30 -12.33
N ASN A 564 -36.08 10.00 -12.79
CA ASN A 564 -36.62 9.84 -14.13
C ASN A 564 -35.57 10.16 -15.20
N LEU A 565 -34.80 11.24 -15.02
CA LEU A 565 -33.68 11.57 -15.90
C LEU A 565 -32.59 10.49 -15.88
N ARG A 566 -32.25 9.97 -14.69
CA ARG A 566 -31.30 8.86 -14.56
C ARG A 566 -31.79 7.62 -15.33
N LYS A 567 -33.08 7.31 -15.24
CA LYS A 567 -33.73 6.19 -15.94
C LYS A 567 -33.71 6.35 -17.44
N GLU A 568 -33.86 7.57 -17.93
CA GLU A 568 -33.75 7.89 -19.35
C GLU A 568 -32.33 7.64 -19.88
N ILE A 569 -31.30 8.17 -19.20
CA ILE A 569 -29.91 8.12 -19.71
C ILE A 569 -29.22 6.76 -19.53
N PHE A 570 -29.47 6.05 -18.41
CA PHE A 570 -28.86 4.74 -18.15
C PHE A 570 -29.70 3.57 -18.68
N GLY A 571 -31.02 3.77 -18.83
CA GLY A 571 -31.95 2.73 -19.23
C GLY A 571 -32.30 1.74 -18.10
N LYS A 572 -33.46 1.07 -18.27
CA LYS A 572 -34.04 0.17 -17.26
C LYS A 572 -33.12 -1.01 -16.89
N LYS A 573 -32.38 -1.55 -17.86
CA LYS A 573 -31.48 -2.70 -17.65
C LYS A 573 -30.35 -2.38 -16.67
N VAL A 574 -29.70 -1.21 -16.82
CA VAL A 574 -28.62 -0.76 -15.94
C VAL A 574 -29.15 -0.40 -14.55
N ILE A 575 -30.35 0.19 -14.48
CA ILE A 575 -30.99 0.49 -13.19
C ILE A 575 -31.30 -0.78 -12.40
N GLY A 576 -31.71 -1.86 -13.07
CA GLY A 576 -32.07 -3.12 -12.43
C GLY A 576 -33.52 -3.16 -11.93
N ASN A 577 -34.11 -4.36 -11.98
CA ASN A 577 -35.53 -4.56 -11.70
C ASN A 577 -35.90 -4.29 -10.24
N ASN A 578 -35.07 -4.73 -9.29
CA ASN A 578 -35.33 -4.56 -7.85
C ASN A 578 -35.31 -3.08 -7.45
N ASN A 579 -34.38 -2.32 -8.00
CA ASN A 579 -34.32 -0.88 -7.81
C ASN A 579 -35.55 -0.17 -8.40
N LEU A 580 -35.98 -0.54 -9.62
CA LEU A 580 -37.21 -0.01 -10.21
C LEU A 580 -38.42 -0.34 -9.34
N ARG A 581 -38.47 -1.56 -8.80
CA ARG A 581 -39.55 -2.03 -7.93
C ARG A 581 -39.65 -1.21 -6.65
N MET A 582 -38.53 -0.92 -5.97
CA MET A 582 -38.52 -0.07 -4.78
C MET A 582 -39.07 1.34 -5.07
N ILE A 583 -38.70 1.93 -6.22
CA ILE A 583 -39.20 3.25 -6.64
C ILE A 583 -40.70 3.22 -6.99
N GLU A 584 -41.15 2.16 -7.68
CA GLU A 584 -42.57 1.98 -8.02
C GLU A 584 -43.43 1.84 -6.76
N LEU A 585 -42.95 1.08 -5.77
CA LEU A 585 -43.62 0.95 -4.47
C LEU A 585 -43.69 2.30 -3.75
N ALA A 586 -42.58 3.05 -3.67
CA ALA A 586 -42.56 4.37 -3.05
C ALA A 586 -43.64 5.30 -3.66
N ASN A 587 -43.66 5.40 -5.00
CA ASN A 587 -44.62 6.25 -5.72
C ASN A 587 -46.06 5.79 -5.53
N LYS A 588 -46.32 4.47 -5.51
CA LYS A 588 -47.66 3.90 -5.27
C LYS A 588 -48.26 4.35 -3.94
N TYR A 589 -47.43 4.53 -2.92
CA TYR A 589 -47.83 4.95 -1.58
C TYR A 589 -47.65 6.47 -1.34
N GLY A 590 -47.45 7.27 -2.39
CA GLY A 590 -47.39 8.73 -2.27
C GLY A 590 -46.03 9.31 -1.89
N PHE A 591 -44.96 8.52 -1.95
CA PHE A 591 -43.59 8.98 -1.70
C PHE A 591 -42.83 9.17 -3.00
N ALA A 592 -42.06 10.24 -3.09
CA ALA A 592 -41.03 10.35 -4.11
C ALA A 592 -39.80 9.58 -3.66
N ALA A 593 -39.07 8.99 -4.61
CA ALA A 593 -37.84 8.28 -4.28
C ALA A 593 -36.82 8.37 -5.40
N LYS A 594 -35.54 8.26 -5.03
CA LYS A 594 -34.42 8.21 -5.97
C LYS A 594 -33.23 7.48 -5.38
N PHE A 595 -32.21 7.24 -6.21
CA PHE A 595 -30.96 6.61 -5.76
C PHE A 595 -30.14 7.52 -4.86
N THR A 596 -29.56 6.94 -3.82
CA THR A 596 -28.57 7.60 -2.95
C THR A 596 -27.18 7.67 -3.59
N GLY A 597 -26.89 6.80 -4.56
CA GLY A 597 -25.58 6.68 -5.20
C GLY A 597 -25.66 6.00 -6.58
N SER A 598 -24.80 5.01 -6.82
CA SER A 598 -24.75 4.26 -8.09
C SER A 598 -25.93 3.30 -8.29
N GLY A 599 -26.49 2.75 -7.20
CA GLY A 599 -27.64 1.85 -7.20
C GLY A 599 -27.72 1.04 -5.90
N GLY A 600 -28.79 0.27 -5.71
CA GLY A 600 -28.95 -0.67 -4.57
C GLY A 600 -29.62 -0.07 -3.33
N THR A 601 -29.58 1.25 -3.14
CA THR A 601 -30.36 1.97 -2.12
C THR A 601 -31.13 3.13 -2.72
N ILE A 602 -32.39 3.28 -2.31
CA ILE A 602 -33.22 4.45 -2.57
C ILE A 602 -33.37 5.28 -1.30
N VAL A 603 -33.48 6.60 -1.46
CA VAL A 603 -33.98 7.52 -0.43
C VAL A 603 -35.35 8.00 -0.84
N GLY A 604 -36.29 8.02 0.11
CA GLY A 604 -37.64 8.48 -0.09
C GLY A 604 -38.03 9.66 0.80
N LEU A 605 -38.98 10.45 0.31
CA LEU A 605 -39.57 11.60 0.99
C LEU A 605 -41.05 11.73 0.61
N TRP A 606 -41.88 12.19 1.53
CA TRP A 606 -43.31 12.36 1.30
C TRP A 606 -43.58 13.37 0.18
N ASN A 607 -44.47 13.01 -0.75
CA ASN A 607 -44.81 13.82 -1.93
C ASN A 607 -46.28 14.26 -1.93
N GLY A 608 -46.84 14.51 -0.74
CA GLY A 608 -48.25 14.84 -0.54
C GLY A 608 -48.74 16.16 -1.14
N ASN A 609 -49.99 16.50 -0.83
CA ASN A 609 -50.72 17.61 -1.45
C ASN A 609 -50.22 19.00 -1.02
N GLY A 610 -49.42 19.12 0.04
CA GLY A 610 -48.64 20.29 0.42
C GLY A 610 -49.33 21.62 0.16
N GLN A 611 -50.42 21.85 0.88
CA GLN A 611 -51.02 23.17 1.04
C GLN A 611 -50.26 23.92 2.16
N ASP A 612 -50.10 25.23 2.03
CA ASP A 612 -49.41 26.11 3.01
C ASP A 612 -50.18 26.31 4.33
N ASN A 613 -51.02 25.35 4.72
CA ASN A 613 -51.72 25.36 5.98
C ASN A 613 -51.01 24.38 6.92
N GLU A 614 -50.26 24.91 7.89
CA GLU A 614 -49.47 24.15 8.88
C GLU A 614 -50.31 23.24 9.80
N SER A 615 -51.62 23.12 9.57
CA SER A 615 -52.61 22.44 10.41
C SER A 615 -53.43 21.35 9.68
N ASN A 616 -52.90 20.71 8.64
CA ASN A 616 -53.57 19.53 8.05
C ASN A 616 -53.16 18.24 8.78
N GLU A 617 -53.72 18.01 9.98
CA GLU A 617 -53.59 16.73 10.71
C GLU A 617 -53.96 15.52 9.83
N SER A 618 -54.90 15.69 8.90
CA SER A 618 -55.29 14.66 7.93
C SER A 618 -54.15 14.21 7.00
N GLU A 619 -53.30 15.14 6.54
CA GLU A 619 -52.19 14.83 5.63
C GLU A 619 -51.07 14.08 6.35
N LEU A 620 -50.80 14.42 7.61
CA LEU A 620 -49.88 13.69 8.49
C LEU A 620 -50.39 12.28 8.82
N VAL A 621 -51.71 12.12 9.01
CA VAL A 621 -52.34 10.80 9.22
C VAL A 621 -52.20 9.94 7.96
N ASP A 622 -52.41 10.52 6.78
CA ASP A 622 -52.25 9.83 5.50
C ASP A 622 -50.79 9.46 5.21
N GLU A 623 -49.83 10.35 5.49
CA GLU A 623 -48.39 10.08 5.37
C GLU A 623 -48.00 8.87 6.22
N ASN A 624 -48.33 8.88 7.51
CA ASN A 624 -47.98 7.82 8.45
C ASN A 624 -48.62 6.48 8.08
N LYS A 625 -49.91 6.50 7.70
CA LYS A 625 -50.64 5.30 7.28
C LYS A 625 -50.01 4.70 6.01
N ASN A 626 -49.76 5.52 5.00
CA ASN A 626 -49.18 5.06 3.75
C ASN A 626 -47.74 4.57 3.94
N LEU A 627 -46.98 5.19 4.85
CA LEU A 627 -45.63 4.77 5.15
C LEU A 627 -45.58 3.39 5.82
N GLU A 628 -46.46 3.12 6.79
CA GLU A 628 -46.53 1.81 7.43
C GLU A 628 -46.92 0.71 6.44
N GLU A 629 -47.83 1.00 5.50
CA GLU A 629 -48.16 0.07 4.41
C GLU A 629 -47.00 -0.12 3.43
N LEU A 630 -46.30 0.96 3.04
CA LEU A 630 -45.11 0.89 2.19
C LEU A 630 -44.03 0.00 2.84
N LYS A 631 -43.76 0.22 4.12
CA LYS A 631 -42.80 -0.55 4.91
C LYS A 631 -43.15 -2.04 4.95
N LYS A 632 -44.43 -2.40 5.18
CA LYS A 632 -44.89 -3.79 5.13
C LYS A 632 -44.64 -4.43 3.77
N VAL A 633 -44.93 -3.72 2.68
CA VAL A 633 -44.75 -4.25 1.32
C VAL A 633 -43.27 -4.39 0.96
N LEU A 634 -42.43 -3.42 1.32
CA LEU A 634 -40.99 -3.51 1.13
C LEU A 634 -40.40 -4.74 1.85
N PHE A 635 -40.77 -4.96 3.12
CA PHE A 635 -40.33 -6.14 3.86
C PHE A 635 -40.81 -7.44 3.25
N LYS A 636 -42.07 -7.50 2.78
CA LYS A 636 -42.63 -8.68 2.13
C LYS A 636 -41.87 -9.06 0.85
N GLU A 637 -41.31 -8.07 0.15
CA GLU A 637 -40.50 -8.27 -1.05
C GLU A 637 -39.00 -8.43 -0.76
N GLY A 638 -38.59 -8.51 0.52
CA GLY A 638 -37.20 -8.77 0.93
C GLY A 638 -36.30 -7.53 0.98
N PHE A 639 -36.86 -6.33 0.86
CA PHE A 639 -36.11 -5.08 1.03
C PHE A 639 -36.02 -4.69 2.50
N VAL A 640 -34.93 -4.00 2.85
CA VAL A 640 -34.74 -3.43 4.19
C VAL A 640 -35.18 -1.98 4.16
N PHE A 641 -36.07 -1.60 5.08
CA PHE A 641 -36.46 -0.21 5.31
C PHE A 641 -35.74 0.36 6.53
N CYS A 642 -35.25 1.59 6.45
CA CYS A 642 -34.63 2.29 7.58
C CYS A 642 -34.96 3.78 7.58
N TRP A 643 -35.31 4.31 8.76
CA TRP A 643 -35.43 5.75 8.98
C TRP A 643 -34.07 6.43 8.92
N VAL A 644 -33.97 7.54 8.19
CA VAL A 644 -32.71 8.27 8.09
C VAL A 644 -32.45 9.06 9.37
N LYS A 645 -31.28 8.81 9.96
CA LYS A 645 -30.73 9.60 11.05
C LYS A 645 -29.63 10.49 10.47
N VAL A 646 -29.97 11.74 10.18
CA VAL A 646 -29.00 12.73 9.69
C VAL A 646 -27.86 12.85 10.71
N CYS A 647 -26.63 12.84 10.22
CA CYS A 647 -25.45 13.03 11.04
C CYS A 647 -25.04 14.49 11.02
N ASN A 648 -24.92 15.08 12.21
CA ASN A 648 -24.56 16.49 12.40
C ASN A 648 -23.05 16.65 12.69
N GLU A 649 -22.29 15.54 12.66
CA GLU A 649 -20.85 15.57 12.92
C GLU A 649 -20.13 16.32 11.81
N LYS A 650 -19.40 17.36 12.20
CA LYS A 650 -18.58 18.19 11.34
C LYS A 650 -17.12 17.89 11.67
N TYR A 651 -16.33 17.64 10.65
CA TYR A 651 -14.88 17.51 10.83
C TYR A 651 -14.30 18.92 10.76
N GLU A 652 -13.71 19.37 11.88
CA GLU A 652 -13.07 20.68 12.05
C GLU A 652 -11.66 20.52 12.60
#